data_AF-A0A9W7CPN1-F1
#
_entry.id   AF-A0A9W7CPN1-F1
#
_cell.length_a   1.000
_cell.length_b   1.000
_cell.length_c   1.000
_cell.angle_alpha   90.00
_cell.angle_beta   90.00
_cell.angle_gamma   90.00
#
_symmetry.space_group_name_H-M   'P 1'
#
loop_
_entity.id
_entity.type
_entity.pdbx_description
1 polymer ?
#
loop_
_entity_poly.entity_id
_entity_poly.type
_entity_poly.pdbx_seq_one_letter_code
_entity_poly.pdbx_strand_id
1 'polypeptide(L)'
;MGCVSSVQRHLADENADAGEVSRSASSQSVHFAKTPSVAQVHEGVLSEMVRFRRPNIRDSAGFDVVDSEEVTLLIQQGGATEGPQLVPEEQEAVVTALRGNVIFSCMQAEQLQSLARCMFIQEVKAGETVITEGEIGDKFYVVRSGRFDVVASNGHTINRMVVGSTFGELGLIYRAKRTATVISDPKVSGSLFALPGKYFRYVAAQRSLETYQSSLDALKKVKLLSSLTAEQLEVVATSVYSLQYRPGDTIVHKGEPGRVMYMIQVGTVVCTDIGSGSAAIGKVELKEGDYFGERALLSAEPRSATVVAQTDVRVIALDQTTFTSLLGPLQQVLDYNCMLRTLESIAVMKKVPYALKKKLLDSARIVHFEPNETILNEGDVGGTFYILKEGEAKMLQQPKSRSSSTASSSSNPPSPIHKIAPLSNGSVELPSPPLLPSLEVARILPGDTFGELAILDRIRQPASIVACTKVECFALTSRDFENIFESVKDDLYDLARQKEIVSSDKLFAHSITLPSLKYICAIGMGSFGVVHMAEHVPTGRFVAVKEMWKSRLEKLRQTHHIYSEKKLLMLIDSPFLLKCYATLQDEKKIYFVTELLVGGELFRRIVTTSGLPFLLSQSATQFYAACCIKALEYLHEHNIIYRDLKPENILLDSSGYAKLVDFGFAKKLTGKTYTLCGTPEYLAPEIILGIGHNVAVDCWGLGILIYEMVVGDSPFSSPDEDHLAVCRNILQGHIAFPADCDPAWKSIVQALLQRQPEKRASMIAGSLLDVRKEKWLADFDWESFTQRSMPTPWIPDVTSEIDTRYFPKVSKEELTDFESWREHKPVGNWEGF
;
A
#
# COMPACT_ATOMS: atom_id res chain seq x y z
N MET A 1 15.66 40.17 37.48
CA MET A 1 15.55 41.18 38.56
C MET A 1 14.12 41.70 38.58
N GLY A 2 13.47 41.73 39.75
CA GLY A 2 12.08 42.18 39.99
C GLY A 2 11.11 41.02 40.29
N CYS A 3 11.22 40.35 41.45
CA CYS A 3 10.35 40.49 42.66
C CYS A 3 8.97 39.80 42.51
N VAL A 4 8.70 38.59 43.03
CA VAL A 4 8.67 38.06 44.42
C VAL A 4 7.41 38.44 45.23
N SER A 5 6.49 37.46 45.37
CA SER A 5 5.66 37.11 46.56
C SER A 5 4.60 38.13 47.03
N SER A 6 3.50 37.83 47.73
CA SER A 6 3.08 36.70 48.57
C SER A 6 1.62 36.96 49.06
N VAL A 7 1.05 35.96 49.77
CA VAL A 7 -0.01 36.04 50.83
C VAL A 7 -1.45 35.67 50.41
N GLN A 8 -1.87 34.40 50.63
CA GLN A 8 -2.75 33.86 51.71
C GLN A 8 -4.26 34.14 51.47
N ARG A 9 -5.27 33.35 51.86
CA ARG A 9 -5.48 32.05 52.53
C ARG A 9 -6.99 31.74 52.43
N HIS A 10 -7.32 30.45 52.39
CA HIS A 10 -8.43 29.73 53.06
C HIS A 10 -9.93 30.11 52.90
N LEU A 11 -10.69 29.03 52.60
CA LEU A 11 -11.97 28.55 53.19
C LEU A 11 -13.23 29.44 52.98
N ALA A 12 -14.46 28.97 52.85
CA ALA A 12 -15.11 27.67 52.72
C ALA A 12 -16.59 27.95 52.35
N ASP A 13 -17.24 26.95 51.77
CA ASP A 13 -18.63 26.50 51.96
C ASP A 13 -19.88 27.40 51.83
N GLU A 14 -20.84 26.77 51.14
CA GLU A 14 -22.29 26.70 51.39
C GLU A 14 -23.28 27.74 50.78
N ASN A 15 -24.02 27.24 49.79
CA ASN A 15 -25.50 27.15 49.69
C ASN A 15 -26.36 28.39 49.98
N ALA A 16 -27.18 28.79 48.98
CA ALA A 16 -28.64 28.57 48.96
C ALA A 16 -29.40 29.55 48.05
N ASP A 17 -30.05 28.97 47.04
CA ASP A 17 -31.46 29.06 46.67
C ASP A 17 -32.23 30.39 46.35
N ALA A 18 -32.89 30.32 45.19
CA ALA A 18 -34.20 30.84 44.72
C ALA A 18 -34.66 32.30 44.91
N GLY A 19 -35.23 32.87 43.82
CA GLY A 19 -36.40 33.75 43.92
C GLY A 19 -36.50 34.95 42.96
N GLU A 20 -37.25 34.74 41.87
CA GLU A 20 -37.89 35.63 40.88
C GLU A 20 -38.23 37.14 41.16
N VAL A 21 -38.49 37.82 40.02
CA VAL A 21 -39.44 38.94 39.76
C VAL A 21 -38.87 40.34 39.42
N SER A 22 -38.71 40.56 38.11
CA SER A 22 -39.29 41.61 37.23
C SER A 22 -39.19 43.13 37.52
N ARG A 23 -38.73 43.82 36.45
CA ARG A 23 -39.16 45.12 35.84
C ARG A 23 -38.54 46.47 36.28
N SER A 24 -37.79 46.99 35.29
CA SER A 24 -37.72 48.36 34.74
C SER A 24 -37.21 49.53 35.60
N ALA A 25 -36.05 50.08 35.22
CA ALA A 25 -35.97 51.39 34.55
C ALA A 25 -34.51 51.71 34.17
N SER A 26 -34.35 52.32 33.00
CA SER A 26 -33.11 52.74 32.35
C SER A 26 -32.33 53.83 33.08
N SER A 27 -31.01 53.67 33.20
CA SER A 27 -30.03 54.75 32.92
C SER A 27 -28.59 54.22 32.83
N GLN A 28 -28.02 54.41 31.63
CA GLN A 28 -26.59 54.57 31.28
C GLN A 28 -25.53 53.72 32.01
N SER A 29 -24.99 52.72 31.31
CA SER A 29 -23.65 52.19 31.56
C SER A 29 -22.90 51.93 30.25
N VAL A 30 -21.61 52.25 30.30
CA VAL A 30 -20.62 52.17 29.23
C VAL A 30 -20.48 50.71 28.77
N HIS A 31 -20.76 50.42 27.49
CA HIS A 31 -20.56 49.10 26.91
C HIS A 31 -19.07 48.81 26.70
N PHE A 32 -18.48 48.01 27.58
CA PHE A 32 -17.45 47.06 27.15
C PHE A 32 -18.13 46.02 26.26
N ALA A 33 -17.67 45.88 25.01
CA ALA A 33 -18.13 44.82 24.12
C ALA A 33 -17.83 43.47 24.76
N LYS A 34 -18.88 42.68 25.00
CA LYS A 34 -18.76 41.28 25.44
C LYS A 34 -18.05 40.50 24.33
N THR A 35 -16.84 40.01 24.60
CA THR A 35 -16.22 38.95 23.81
C THR A 35 -17.16 37.75 23.77
N PRO A 36 -17.57 37.26 22.59
CA PRO A 36 -18.38 36.05 22.51
C PRO A 36 -17.57 34.85 23.04
N SER A 37 -18.21 33.97 23.80
CA SER A 37 -17.57 32.76 24.29
C SER A 37 -17.19 31.85 23.13
N VAL A 38 -16.02 31.21 23.22
CA VAL A 38 -15.43 30.26 22.25
C VAL A 38 -16.49 29.27 21.69
N ALA A 39 -17.45 28.82 22.49
CA ALA A 39 -18.51 27.91 22.05
C ALA A 39 -19.45 28.46 20.95
N GLN A 40 -19.68 29.78 20.87
CA GLN A 40 -20.63 30.38 19.92
C GLN A 40 -19.99 30.75 18.56
N VAL A 41 -18.67 30.85 18.50
CA VAL A 41 -17.92 31.08 17.25
C VAL A 41 -17.73 29.77 16.48
N HIS A 42 -17.65 28.63 17.18
CA HIS A 42 -17.38 27.33 16.58
C HIS A 42 -18.54 26.72 15.78
N GLU A 43 -19.81 26.98 16.11
CA GLU A 43 -20.93 26.33 15.41
C GLU A 43 -21.14 26.89 13.98
N GLY A 44 -20.88 28.19 13.78
CA GLY A 44 -20.86 28.82 12.46
C GLY A 44 -19.62 28.44 11.64
N VAL A 45 -18.45 28.39 12.29
CA VAL A 45 -17.17 28.05 11.63
C VAL A 45 -17.09 26.58 11.26
N LEU A 46 -17.59 25.64 12.09
CA LEU A 46 -17.67 24.22 11.73
C LEU A 46 -18.63 23.96 10.55
N SER A 47 -19.73 24.72 10.46
CA SER A 47 -20.65 24.62 9.32
C SER A 47 -20.04 25.20 8.03
N GLU A 48 -19.14 26.18 8.11
CA GLU A 48 -18.39 26.70 6.96
C GLU A 48 -17.16 25.82 6.61
N MET A 49 -16.42 25.32 7.59
CA MET A 49 -15.25 24.44 7.39
C MET A 49 -15.65 23.09 6.79
N VAL A 50 -16.80 22.52 7.17
CA VAL A 50 -17.34 21.28 6.56
C VAL A 50 -17.76 21.51 5.09
N ARG A 51 -18.19 22.73 4.72
CA ARG A 51 -18.50 23.08 3.32
C ARG A 51 -17.26 23.22 2.44
N PHE A 52 -16.12 23.61 2.99
CA PHE A 52 -14.87 23.78 2.24
C PHE A 52 -13.95 22.54 2.23
N ARG A 53 -14.32 21.46 2.92
CA ARG A 53 -13.46 20.28 3.21
C ARG A 53 -13.04 19.40 2.03
N ARG A 54 -13.40 19.71 0.78
CA ARG A 54 -12.82 19.05 -0.41
C ARG A 54 -12.49 20.05 -1.53
N PRO A 55 -11.40 20.84 -1.44
CA PRO A 55 -10.85 21.46 -2.62
C PRO A 55 -10.09 20.39 -3.42
N ASN A 56 -10.74 19.84 -4.45
CA ASN A 56 -10.14 19.29 -5.66
C ASN A 56 -8.68 18.79 -5.57
N ILE A 57 -8.43 17.63 -4.95
CA ILE A 57 -7.32 16.75 -5.37
C ILE A 57 -7.87 15.87 -6.50
N ARG A 58 -8.18 16.51 -7.62
CA ARG A 58 -8.69 15.88 -8.83
C ARG A 58 -7.63 16.06 -9.89
N ASP A 59 -6.83 15.00 -10.09
CA ASP A 59 -6.21 14.64 -11.38
C ASP A 59 -5.09 13.58 -11.27
N SER A 60 -4.94 12.85 -10.16
CA SER A 60 -3.92 11.80 -10.08
C SER A 60 -4.24 10.50 -10.82
N ALA A 61 -5.50 10.28 -11.25
CA ALA A 61 -5.90 9.05 -11.93
C ALA A 61 -5.45 8.94 -13.39
N GLY A 62 -4.95 10.02 -13.99
CA GLY A 62 -4.72 10.10 -15.44
C GLY A 62 -3.28 10.40 -15.87
N PHE A 63 -2.35 10.64 -14.94
CA PHE A 63 -1.00 11.12 -15.26
C PHE A 63 0.12 10.46 -14.44
N ASP A 64 -0.10 9.22 -13.98
CA ASP A 64 0.96 8.41 -13.33
C ASP A 64 1.96 7.82 -14.34
N VAL A 65 1.80 8.07 -15.65
CA VAL A 65 2.84 7.81 -16.64
C VAL A 65 3.32 9.16 -17.17
N VAL A 66 4.25 9.77 -16.45
CA VAL A 66 5.20 10.64 -17.16
C VAL A 66 5.92 9.71 -18.12
N ASP A 67 5.83 9.96 -19.42
CA ASP A 67 6.60 9.20 -20.40
C ASP A 67 8.09 9.43 -20.09
N SER A 68 8.69 8.46 -19.40
CA SER A 68 10.03 8.57 -18.87
C SER A 68 11.03 8.77 -20.01
N GLU A 69 10.73 8.26 -21.20
CA GLU A 69 11.55 8.45 -22.39
C GLU A 69 11.50 9.89 -22.88
N GLU A 70 10.32 10.53 -22.91
CA GLU A 70 10.14 11.94 -23.30
C GLU A 70 10.98 12.88 -22.41
N VAL A 71 10.91 12.72 -21.08
CA VAL A 71 11.63 13.60 -20.15
C VAL A 71 13.13 13.33 -20.17
N THR A 72 13.56 12.06 -20.30
CA THR A 72 14.98 11.71 -20.45
C THR A 72 15.58 12.36 -21.70
N LEU A 73 14.88 12.26 -22.83
CA LEU A 73 15.29 12.87 -24.09
C LEU A 73 15.37 14.40 -23.97
N LEU A 74 14.41 15.04 -23.29
CA LEU A 74 14.44 16.50 -23.08
C LEU A 74 15.64 16.95 -22.24
N ILE A 75 15.99 16.22 -21.17
CA ILE A 75 17.18 16.51 -20.35
C ILE A 75 18.48 16.33 -21.15
N GLN A 76 18.52 15.31 -22.03
CA GLN A 76 19.68 15.05 -22.89
C GLN A 76 19.80 16.01 -24.08
N GLN A 77 18.67 16.49 -24.62
CA GLN A 77 18.60 17.38 -25.78
C GLN A 77 18.63 18.88 -25.43
N GLY A 78 18.65 19.24 -24.14
CA GLY A 78 18.97 20.60 -23.68
C GLY A 78 17.86 21.35 -22.97
N GLY A 79 16.65 20.82 -22.84
CA GLY A 79 15.59 21.44 -22.01
C GLY A 79 14.18 21.32 -22.58
N ALA A 80 13.23 22.08 -22.01
CA ALA A 80 11.83 22.07 -22.45
C ALA A 80 11.64 22.67 -23.86
N THR A 81 10.61 22.21 -24.59
CA THR A 81 10.23 22.73 -25.91
C THR A 81 9.25 23.91 -25.85
N GLU A 82 8.67 24.18 -24.68
CA GLU A 82 7.77 25.31 -24.45
C GLU A 82 8.57 26.61 -24.30
N GLY A 83 9.05 27.21 -25.39
CA GLY A 83 9.68 28.54 -25.36
C GLY A 83 11.22 28.55 -25.27
N PRO A 84 11.85 29.74 -25.12
CA PRO A 84 13.29 29.88 -25.16
C PRO A 84 13.99 29.20 -23.97
N GLN A 85 15.06 28.46 -24.25
CA GLN A 85 15.84 27.75 -23.23
C GLN A 85 16.84 28.67 -22.52
N LEU A 86 17.21 28.28 -21.30
CA LEU A 86 18.11 29.03 -20.43
C LEU A 86 19.57 28.85 -20.84
N VAL A 87 20.32 29.95 -20.89
CA VAL A 87 21.78 29.89 -21.02
C VAL A 87 22.43 29.44 -19.70
N PRO A 88 23.69 28.95 -19.70
CA PRO A 88 24.33 28.42 -18.49
C PRO A 88 24.33 29.38 -17.29
N GLU A 89 24.56 30.67 -17.52
CA GLU A 89 24.52 31.72 -16.48
C GLU A 89 23.12 31.87 -15.86
N GLU A 90 22.06 31.77 -16.67
CA GLU A 90 20.67 31.79 -16.20
C GLU A 90 20.32 30.50 -15.44
N GLN A 91 20.86 29.36 -15.85
CA GLN A 91 20.71 28.10 -15.11
C GLN A 91 21.33 28.20 -13.71
N GLU A 92 22.50 28.81 -13.56
CA GLU A 92 23.12 29.03 -12.23
C GLU A 92 22.28 29.96 -11.34
N ALA A 93 21.70 31.02 -11.91
CA ALA A 93 20.78 31.91 -11.21
C ALA A 93 19.53 31.16 -10.74
N VAL A 94 18.95 30.31 -11.59
CA VAL A 94 17.82 29.44 -11.23
C VAL A 94 18.20 28.46 -10.14
N VAL A 95 19.34 27.76 -10.24
CA VAL A 95 19.80 26.84 -9.20
C VAL A 95 19.96 27.54 -7.86
N THR A 96 20.46 28.78 -7.86
CA THR A 96 20.57 29.60 -6.64
C THR A 96 19.19 29.91 -6.05
N ALA A 97 18.21 30.30 -6.88
CA ALA A 97 16.84 30.53 -6.43
C ALA A 97 16.17 29.25 -5.90
N LEU A 98 16.37 28.11 -6.57
CA LEU A 98 15.86 26.82 -6.14
C LEU A 98 16.47 26.39 -4.79
N ARG A 99 17.78 26.56 -4.58
CA ARG A 99 18.42 26.24 -3.27
C ARG A 99 17.82 27.03 -2.12
N GLY A 100 17.39 28.27 -2.36
CA GLY A 100 16.72 29.11 -1.36
C GLY A 100 15.27 28.73 -1.10
N ASN A 101 14.64 27.94 -1.97
CA ASN A 101 13.26 27.52 -1.81
C ASN A 101 13.13 26.26 -0.94
N VAL A 102 12.16 26.26 -0.03
CA VAL A 102 11.94 25.21 0.97
C VAL A 102 11.86 23.81 0.35
N ILE A 103 11.13 23.66 -0.75
CA ILE A 103 10.83 22.34 -1.35
C ILE A 103 12.07 21.77 -2.04
N PHE A 104 12.84 22.64 -2.68
CA PHE A 104 14.01 22.28 -3.48
C PHE A 104 15.31 22.25 -2.66
N SER A 105 15.34 22.89 -1.49
CA SER A 105 16.52 22.92 -0.60
C SER A 105 17.00 21.52 -0.15
N CYS A 106 16.12 20.53 -0.18
CA CYS A 106 16.42 19.14 0.16
C CYS A 106 17.00 18.34 -1.03
N MET A 107 17.07 18.92 -2.23
CA MET A 107 17.58 18.25 -3.44
C MET A 107 19.09 18.44 -3.62
N GLN A 108 19.73 17.45 -4.26
CA GLN A 108 21.16 17.54 -4.60
C GLN A 108 21.43 18.52 -5.75
N ALA A 109 22.66 19.01 -5.84
CA ALA A 109 23.04 20.00 -6.85
C ALA A 109 22.76 19.53 -8.29
N GLU A 110 22.96 18.24 -8.56
CA GLU A 110 22.72 17.61 -9.86
C GLU A 110 21.23 17.60 -10.22
N GLN A 111 20.35 17.32 -9.23
CA GLN A 111 18.90 17.35 -9.43
C GLN A 111 18.42 18.77 -9.71
N LEU A 112 18.94 19.75 -8.96
CA LEU A 112 18.63 21.17 -9.20
C LEU A 112 19.09 21.62 -10.60
N GLN A 113 20.24 21.13 -11.06
CA GLN A 113 20.71 21.41 -12.42
C GLN A 113 19.78 20.79 -13.47
N SER A 114 19.34 19.54 -13.28
CA SER A 114 18.36 18.90 -14.17
C SER A 114 17.04 19.67 -14.21
N LEU A 115 16.54 20.14 -13.07
CA LEU A 115 15.35 20.99 -13.02
C LEU A 115 15.55 22.30 -13.77
N ALA A 116 16.69 22.98 -13.57
CA ALA A 116 17.00 24.22 -14.27
C ALA A 116 17.04 24.04 -15.79
N ARG A 117 17.53 22.91 -16.30
CA ARG A 117 17.46 22.55 -17.73
C ARG A 117 16.02 22.34 -18.21
N CYS A 118 15.14 21.82 -17.36
CA CYS A 118 13.73 21.64 -17.68
C CYS A 118 12.90 22.93 -17.61
N MET A 119 13.49 24.07 -17.20
CA MET A 119 12.82 25.36 -17.19
C MET A 119 12.89 26.04 -18.56
N PHE A 120 12.00 26.99 -18.80
CA PHE A 120 11.97 27.83 -19.99
C PHE A 120 11.64 29.27 -19.64
N ILE A 121 11.93 30.20 -20.56
CA ILE A 121 11.62 31.62 -20.38
C ILE A 121 10.17 31.89 -20.81
N GLN A 122 9.36 32.39 -19.88
CA GLN A 122 8.03 32.91 -20.14
C GLN A 122 8.05 34.43 -20.05
N GLU A 123 7.84 35.09 -21.20
CA GLU A 123 7.68 36.54 -21.28
C GLU A 123 6.27 36.95 -20.84
N VAL A 124 6.17 38.03 -20.06
CA VAL A 124 4.92 38.53 -19.48
C VAL A 124 4.78 40.02 -19.79
N LYS A 125 3.68 40.41 -20.43
CA LYS A 125 3.41 41.81 -20.78
C LYS A 125 3.05 42.60 -19.53
N ALA A 126 3.32 43.90 -19.54
CA ALA A 126 2.96 44.79 -18.45
C ALA A 126 1.46 44.68 -18.08
N GLY A 127 1.17 44.45 -16.80
CA GLY A 127 -0.19 44.30 -16.26
C GLY A 127 -0.86 42.96 -16.55
N GLU A 128 -0.15 42.02 -17.18
CA GLU A 128 -0.65 40.67 -17.43
C GLU A 128 -0.68 39.84 -16.14
N THR A 129 -1.79 39.12 -15.95
CA THR A 129 -1.97 38.15 -14.87
C THR A 129 -1.29 36.84 -15.23
N VAL A 130 -0.35 36.41 -14.39
CA VAL A 130 0.39 35.15 -14.55
C VAL A 130 -0.33 34.00 -13.88
N ILE A 131 -0.89 34.27 -12.69
CA ILE A 131 -1.60 33.30 -11.88
C ILE A 131 -2.90 33.95 -11.40
N THR A 132 -3.99 33.21 -11.44
CA THR A 132 -5.30 33.64 -10.92
C THR A 132 -5.68 32.84 -9.69
N GLU A 133 -6.12 33.52 -8.63
CA GLU A 133 -6.66 32.87 -7.44
C GLU A 133 -7.77 31.87 -7.80
N GLY A 134 -7.73 30.69 -7.17
CA GLY A 134 -8.70 29.62 -7.37
C GLY A 134 -8.46 28.72 -8.58
N GLU A 135 -7.58 29.09 -9.53
CA GLU A 135 -7.19 28.23 -10.65
C GLU A 135 -6.27 27.10 -10.17
N ILE A 136 -6.21 25.99 -10.90
CA ILE A 136 -5.29 24.89 -10.59
C ILE A 136 -3.91 25.25 -11.13
N GLY A 137 -2.93 25.38 -10.24
CA GLY A 137 -1.55 25.63 -10.63
C GLY A 137 -0.82 24.35 -11.03
N ASP A 138 -0.12 24.35 -12.17
CA ASP A 138 0.72 23.24 -12.62
C ASP A 138 2.18 23.63 -12.92
N LYS A 139 2.50 24.92 -12.78
CA LYS A 139 3.83 25.50 -13.02
C LYS A 139 4.36 26.23 -11.79
N PHE A 140 5.68 26.23 -11.66
CA PHE A 140 6.45 27.04 -10.71
C PHE A 140 7.27 28.08 -11.45
N TYR A 141 7.50 29.21 -10.80
CA TYR A 141 8.12 30.35 -11.42
C TYR A 141 9.26 30.91 -10.57
N VAL A 142 10.32 31.34 -11.24
CA VAL A 142 11.38 32.17 -10.69
C VAL A 142 11.38 33.49 -11.46
N VAL A 143 11.37 34.62 -10.76
CA VAL A 143 11.39 35.94 -11.40
C VAL A 143 12.75 36.18 -12.07
N ARG A 144 12.77 36.32 -13.40
CA ARG A 144 13.96 36.60 -14.20
C ARG A 144 14.18 38.10 -14.38
N SER A 145 13.13 38.84 -14.72
CA SER A 145 13.17 40.29 -14.87
C SER A 145 11.81 40.92 -14.61
N GLY A 146 11.78 42.22 -14.31
CA GLY A 146 10.55 42.94 -13.97
C GLY A 146 10.13 42.78 -12.51
N ARG A 147 8.87 43.09 -12.23
CA ARG A 147 8.26 43.06 -10.90
C ARG A 147 6.88 42.46 -10.98
N PHE A 148 6.51 41.70 -9.94
CA PHE A 148 5.24 40.99 -9.88
C PHE A 148 4.60 41.20 -8.52
N ASP A 149 3.34 41.59 -8.51
CA ASP A 149 2.55 41.83 -7.29
C ASP A 149 1.63 40.64 -7.03
N VAL A 150 1.65 40.14 -5.79
CA VAL A 150 0.70 39.16 -5.27
C VAL A 150 -0.50 39.93 -4.75
N VAL A 151 -1.67 39.65 -5.30
CA VAL A 151 -2.91 40.39 -5.05
C VAL A 151 -3.94 39.45 -4.44
N ALA A 152 -4.54 39.88 -3.32
CA ALA A 152 -5.65 39.20 -2.65
C ALA A 152 -6.96 39.38 -3.43
N SER A 153 -7.96 38.57 -3.10
CA SER A 153 -9.31 38.61 -3.67
C SER A 153 -10.01 39.98 -3.52
N ASN A 154 -9.61 40.79 -2.53
CA ASN A 154 -10.11 42.15 -2.31
C ASN A 154 -9.35 43.23 -3.12
N GLY A 155 -8.41 42.85 -3.98
CA GLY A 155 -7.62 43.76 -4.82
C GLY A 155 -6.42 44.40 -4.15
N HIS A 156 -6.15 44.11 -2.87
CA HIS A 156 -4.97 44.62 -2.17
C HIS A 156 -3.72 43.79 -2.48
N THR A 157 -2.60 44.48 -2.70
CA THR A 157 -1.28 43.84 -2.85
C THR A 157 -0.82 43.28 -1.51
N ILE A 158 -0.71 41.96 -1.42
CA ILE A 158 -0.22 41.22 -0.26
C ILE A 158 1.31 41.27 -0.20
N ASN A 159 1.96 41.06 -1.34
CA ASN A 159 3.40 40.93 -1.44
C ASN A 159 3.90 41.40 -2.81
N ARG A 160 5.17 41.77 -2.91
CA ARG A 160 5.82 42.20 -4.15
C ARG A 160 7.10 41.39 -4.38
N MET A 161 7.15 40.74 -5.53
CA MET A 161 8.22 39.84 -5.94
C MET A 161 9.18 40.53 -6.91
N VAL A 162 10.47 40.29 -6.69
CA VAL A 162 11.59 40.85 -7.47
C VAL A 162 12.45 39.73 -8.04
N VAL A 163 13.43 40.05 -8.88
CA VAL A 163 14.35 39.07 -9.48
C VAL A 163 14.92 38.11 -8.44
N GLY A 164 14.86 36.81 -8.74
CA GLY A 164 15.25 35.71 -7.85
C GLY A 164 14.14 35.23 -6.90
N SER A 165 13.03 35.98 -6.76
CA SER A 165 11.86 35.52 -6.00
C SER A 165 11.20 34.32 -6.68
N THR A 166 10.64 33.42 -5.89
CA THR A 166 9.99 32.20 -6.39
C THR A 166 8.52 32.18 -6.01
N PHE A 167 7.67 31.60 -6.87
CA PHE A 167 6.25 31.41 -6.55
C PHE A 167 5.61 30.27 -7.34
N GLY A 168 4.47 29.79 -6.84
CA GLY A 168 3.67 28.75 -7.48
C GLY A 168 4.08 27.32 -7.12
N GLU A 169 4.89 27.17 -6.08
CA GLU A 169 5.46 25.92 -5.59
C GLU A 169 4.42 24.92 -5.09
N LEU A 170 3.33 25.37 -4.47
CA LEU A 170 2.22 24.51 -4.05
C LEU A 170 1.51 23.85 -5.26
N GLY A 171 1.53 24.53 -6.41
CA GLY A 171 1.04 23.98 -7.68
C GLY A 171 1.89 22.82 -8.19
N LEU A 172 3.20 22.80 -7.90
CA LEU A 172 4.06 21.66 -8.25
C LEU A 172 3.77 20.43 -7.40
N ILE A 173 3.54 20.65 -6.09
CA ILE A 173 3.36 19.57 -5.13
C ILE A 173 2.01 18.88 -5.39
N TYR A 174 0.88 19.56 -5.15
CA TYR A 174 -0.44 18.92 -5.16
C TYR A 174 -1.43 19.48 -6.18
N ARG A 175 -0.95 20.18 -7.23
CA ARG A 175 -1.83 20.90 -8.16
C ARG A 175 -2.83 21.77 -7.40
N ALA A 176 -2.31 22.44 -6.37
CA ALA A 176 -3.11 23.29 -5.49
C ALA A 176 -3.90 24.32 -6.29
N LYS A 177 -5.11 24.63 -5.84
CA LYS A 177 -5.71 25.90 -6.22
C LYS A 177 -4.81 27.02 -5.76
N ARG A 178 -4.59 27.99 -6.63
CA ARG A 178 -3.76 29.15 -6.35
C ARG A 178 -4.43 29.98 -5.26
N THR A 179 -3.68 30.31 -4.22
CA THR A 179 -4.17 31.03 -3.04
C THR A 179 -4.20 32.55 -3.23
N ALA A 180 -3.53 33.04 -4.27
CA ALA A 180 -3.49 34.45 -4.61
C ALA A 180 -3.31 34.63 -6.11
N THR A 181 -3.66 35.81 -6.60
CA THR A 181 -3.43 36.21 -7.98
C THR A 181 -2.04 36.86 -8.09
N VAL A 182 -1.27 36.54 -9.13
CA VAL A 182 0.03 37.19 -9.39
C VAL A 182 -0.06 37.96 -10.69
N ILE A 183 0.21 39.26 -10.63
CA ILE A 183 0.11 40.17 -11.77
C ILE A 183 1.45 40.87 -11.96
N SER A 184 1.88 41.02 -13.22
CA SER A 184 3.06 41.82 -13.54
C SER A 184 2.83 43.32 -13.35
N ASP A 185 3.91 44.08 -13.17
CA ASP A 185 3.85 45.55 -13.07
C ASP A 185 3.11 46.14 -14.28
N PRO A 186 2.11 47.01 -14.09
CA PRO A 186 1.30 47.58 -15.17
C PRO A 186 2.08 48.50 -16.12
N LYS A 187 3.32 48.88 -15.77
CA LYS A 187 4.16 49.78 -16.57
C LYS A 187 5.37 49.09 -17.19
N VAL A 188 5.75 47.91 -16.71
CA VAL A 188 7.00 47.25 -17.10
C VAL A 188 6.75 45.79 -17.40
N SER A 189 7.03 45.36 -18.62
CA SER A 189 7.03 43.94 -18.97
C SER A 189 8.09 43.19 -18.17
N GLY A 190 7.79 41.95 -17.80
CA GLY A 190 8.68 41.09 -17.04
C GLY A 190 8.89 39.76 -17.73
N SER A 191 9.80 38.96 -17.18
CA SER A 191 10.01 37.58 -17.63
C SER A 191 10.21 36.66 -16.43
N LEU A 192 9.81 35.41 -16.61
CA LEU A 192 9.86 34.36 -15.60
C LEU A 192 10.60 33.16 -16.16
N PHE A 193 11.37 32.45 -15.32
CA PHE A 193 11.70 31.07 -15.59
C PHE A 193 10.54 30.21 -15.12
N ALA A 194 9.95 29.39 -15.98
CA ALA A 194 8.81 28.54 -15.67
C ALA A 194 9.21 27.05 -15.68
N LEU A 195 8.79 26.32 -14.64
CA LEU A 195 8.97 24.87 -14.48
C LEU A 195 7.60 24.17 -14.47
N PRO A 196 7.26 23.38 -15.49
CA PRO A 196 6.12 22.48 -15.43
C PRO A 196 6.28 21.39 -14.37
N GLY A 197 5.22 21.13 -13.60
CA GLY A 197 5.25 20.16 -12.49
C GLY A 197 5.50 18.71 -12.90
N LYS A 198 5.28 18.35 -14.17
CA LYS A 198 5.63 17.01 -14.68
C LYS A 198 7.14 16.73 -14.61
N TYR A 199 7.97 17.75 -14.88
CA TYR A 199 9.43 17.61 -14.84
C TYR A 199 9.96 17.54 -13.41
N PHE A 200 9.37 18.31 -12.49
CA PHE A 200 9.69 18.22 -11.07
C PHE A 200 9.51 16.79 -10.54
N ARG A 201 8.34 16.18 -10.79
CA ARG A 201 8.05 14.81 -10.34
C ARG A 201 8.98 13.77 -10.96
N TYR A 202 9.31 13.91 -12.25
CA TYR A 202 10.25 13.01 -12.91
C TYR A 202 11.66 13.10 -12.30
N VAL A 203 12.22 14.32 -12.18
CA VAL A 203 13.58 14.52 -11.64
C VAL A 203 13.66 14.11 -10.17
N ALA A 204 12.59 14.34 -9.40
CA ALA A 204 12.49 13.85 -8.03
C ALA A 204 12.47 12.31 -7.97
N ALA A 205 11.73 11.65 -8.87
CA ALA A 205 11.62 10.19 -8.95
C ALA A 205 12.87 9.51 -9.57
N GLN A 206 13.66 10.21 -10.39
CA GLN A 206 14.78 9.65 -11.13
C GLN A 206 15.80 8.95 -10.22
N ARG A 207 16.14 9.55 -9.08
CA ARG A 207 17.04 8.94 -8.09
C ARG A 207 16.49 7.63 -7.54
N SER A 208 15.18 7.56 -7.31
CA SER A 208 14.53 6.34 -6.85
C SER A 208 14.48 5.27 -7.94
N LEU A 209 14.34 5.65 -9.20
CA LEU A 209 14.46 4.75 -10.36
C LEU A 209 15.89 4.21 -10.52
N GLU A 210 16.91 5.07 -10.39
CA GLU A 210 18.32 4.66 -10.41
C GLU A 210 18.65 3.74 -9.23
N THR A 211 18.14 4.06 -8.03
CA THR A 211 18.28 3.22 -6.83
C THR A 211 17.57 1.88 -7.02
N TYR A 212 16.38 1.87 -7.63
CA TYR A 212 15.64 0.67 -7.96
C TYR A 212 16.39 -0.21 -8.97
N GLN A 213 16.96 0.39 -10.02
CA GLN A 213 17.76 -0.32 -11.00
C GLN A 213 19.03 -0.91 -10.37
N SER A 214 19.73 -0.13 -9.54
CA SER A 214 20.88 -0.62 -8.77
C SER A 214 20.49 -1.77 -7.83
N SER A 215 19.30 -1.71 -7.24
CA SER A 215 18.75 -2.76 -6.39
C SER A 215 18.45 -4.04 -7.17
N LEU A 216 17.81 -3.91 -8.33
CA LEU A 216 17.58 -5.02 -9.26
C LEU A 216 18.91 -5.69 -9.67
N ASP A 217 19.91 -4.90 -10.03
CA ASP A 217 21.21 -5.40 -10.47
C ASP A 217 21.97 -6.08 -9.33
N ALA A 218 21.82 -5.59 -8.09
CA ALA A 218 22.35 -6.26 -6.91
C ALA A 218 21.66 -7.61 -6.64
N LEU A 219 20.32 -7.65 -6.70
CA LEU A 219 19.53 -8.88 -6.50
C LEU A 219 19.86 -9.94 -7.55
N LYS A 220 20.04 -9.55 -8.82
CA LYS A 220 20.44 -10.46 -9.92
C LYS A 220 21.79 -11.13 -9.69
N LYS A 221 22.70 -10.54 -8.90
CA LYS A 221 24.01 -11.13 -8.58
C LYS A 221 23.91 -12.23 -7.50
N VAL A 222 22.81 -12.28 -6.76
CA VAL A 222 22.62 -13.24 -5.68
C VAL A 222 22.29 -14.62 -6.26
N LYS A 223 23.21 -15.58 -6.10
CA LYS A 223 23.02 -16.95 -6.61
C LYS A 223 21.75 -17.62 -6.06
N LEU A 224 21.43 -17.38 -4.80
CA LEU A 224 20.22 -17.94 -4.18
C LEU A 224 18.92 -17.44 -4.85
N LEU A 225 18.93 -16.23 -5.39
CA LEU A 225 17.77 -15.60 -6.03
C LEU A 225 17.74 -15.80 -7.56
N SER A 226 18.74 -16.47 -8.14
CA SER A 226 18.85 -16.64 -9.60
C SER A 226 17.71 -17.46 -10.21
N SER A 227 16.95 -18.17 -9.38
CA SER A 227 15.78 -18.94 -9.81
C SER A 227 14.47 -18.15 -9.75
N LEU A 228 14.48 -16.90 -9.27
CA LEU A 228 13.33 -16.01 -9.33
C LEU A 228 13.12 -15.48 -10.76
N THR A 229 11.86 -15.23 -11.13
CA THR A 229 11.53 -14.60 -12.41
C THR A 229 11.89 -13.11 -12.39
N ALA A 230 11.95 -12.48 -13.58
CA ALA A 230 12.17 -11.03 -13.67
C ALA A 230 11.11 -10.24 -12.89
N GLU A 231 9.84 -10.59 -13.04
CA GLU A 231 8.71 -9.96 -12.32
C GLU A 231 8.85 -10.12 -10.79
N GLN A 232 9.28 -11.29 -10.31
CA GLN A 232 9.51 -11.51 -8.88
C GLN A 232 10.67 -10.66 -8.35
N LEU A 233 11.76 -10.56 -9.11
CA LEU A 233 12.91 -9.71 -8.75
C LEU A 233 12.54 -8.22 -8.75
N GLU A 234 11.72 -7.78 -9.71
CA GLU A 234 11.18 -6.43 -9.76
C GLU A 234 10.37 -6.11 -8.50
N VAL A 235 9.45 -6.98 -8.10
CA VAL A 235 8.68 -6.82 -6.86
C VAL A 235 9.62 -6.71 -5.64
N VAL A 236 10.63 -7.59 -5.53
CA VAL A 236 11.58 -7.56 -4.40
C VAL A 236 12.42 -6.28 -4.39
N ALA A 237 12.90 -5.81 -5.55
CA ALA A 237 13.74 -4.62 -5.67
C ALA A 237 13.06 -3.32 -5.20
N THR A 238 11.73 -3.30 -5.14
CA THR A 238 10.98 -2.15 -4.61
C THR A 238 10.94 -2.07 -3.08
N SER A 239 11.31 -3.15 -2.39
CA SER A 239 11.17 -3.33 -0.94
C SER A 239 12.49 -3.31 -0.17
N VAL A 240 13.62 -3.36 -0.87
CA VAL A 240 14.94 -3.29 -0.25
C VAL A 240 15.23 -1.89 0.27
N TYR A 241 16.07 -1.79 1.30
CA TYR A 241 16.47 -0.53 1.91
C TYR A 241 17.98 -0.40 1.99
N SER A 242 18.49 0.83 2.05
CA SER A 242 19.94 1.10 2.09
C SER A 242 20.39 1.40 3.52
N LEU A 243 21.49 0.77 3.95
CA LEU A 243 22.13 1.03 5.22
C LEU A 243 23.55 1.54 5.00
N GLN A 244 24.04 2.36 5.93
CA GLN A 244 25.40 2.92 5.92
C GLN A 244 26.10 2.63 7.23
N TYR A 245 27.37 2.26 7.13
CA TYR A 245 28.24 1.88 8.23
C TYR A 245 29.58 2.61 8.09
N ARG A 246 30.15 3.03 9.22
CA ARG A 246 31.47 3.64 9.30
C ARG A 246 32.56 2.58 9.50
N PRO A 247 33.83 2.89 9.21
CA PRO A 247 34.94 2.02 9.55
C PRO A 247 34.90 1.59 11.02
N GLY A 248 34.97 0.29 11.26
CA GLY A 248 34.91 -0.31 12.60
C GLY A 248 33.51 -0.72 13.07
N ASP A 249 32.43 -0.28 12.40
CA ASP A 249 31.08 -0.68 12.76
C ASP A 249 30.88 -2.18 12.49
N THR A 250 30.28 -2.87 13.45
CA THR A 250 29.87 -4.27 13.27
C THR A 250 28.48 -4.30 12.65
N ILE A 251 28.37 -4.91 11.47
CA ILE A 251 27.12 -5.01 10.71
C ILE A 251 26.29 -6.18 11.24
N VAL A 252 26.97 -7.29 11.57
CA VAL A 252 26.36 -8.56 11.96
C VAL A 252 27.21 -9.21 13.03
N HIS A 253 26.61 -9.73 14.09
CA HIS A 253 27.29 -10.50 15.13
C HIS A 253 27.08 -12.00 14.96
N LYS A 254 28.15 -12.78 15.12
CA LYS A 254 28.03 -14.25 15.17
C LYS A 254 27.05 -14.68 16.28
N GLY A 255 26.18 -15.63 15.94
CA GLY A 255 25.21 -16.22 16.86
C GLY A 255 23.89 -15.45 17.00
N GLU A 256 23.77 -14.23 16.48
CA GLU A 256 22.48 -13.55 16.44
C GLU A 256 21.54 -14.21 15.41
N PRO A 257 20.21 -14.13 15.58
CA PRO A 257 19.28 -14.70 14.61
C PRO A 257 19.38 -13.99 13.25
N GLY A 258 19.69 -14.72 12.18
CA GLY A 258 19.77 -14.16 10.85
C GLY A 258 18.38 -13.92 10.26
N ARG A 259 17.99 -12.66 10.10
CA ARG A 259 16.73 -12.26 9.43
C ARG A 259 16.92 -11.41 8.17
N VAL A 260 18.11 -10.84 8.00
CA VAL A 260 18.39 -9.87 6.95
C VAL A 260 19.53 -10.37 6.05
N MET A 261 19.38 -10.23 4.75
CA MET A 261 20.44 -10.39 3.76
C MET A 261 21.01 -9.01 3.40
N TYR A 262 22.32 -8.94 3.14
CA TYR A 262 23.01 -7.69 2.76
C TYR A 262 23.77 -7.85 1.43
N MET A 263 23.73 -6.82 0.58
CA MET A 263 24.43 -6.73 -0.71
C MET A 263 25.27 -5.45 -0.72
N ILE A 264 26.58 -5.56 -0.97
CA ILE A 264 27.52 -4.46 -0.84
C ILE A 264 27.47 -3.59 -2.10
N GLN A 265 27.07 -2.32 -1.93
CA GLN A 265 27.09 -1.33 -3.01
C GLN A 265 28.38 -0.52 -3.05
N VAL A 266 28.94 -0.17 -1.88
CA VAL A 266 30.18 0.63 -1.78
C VAL A 266 30.93 0.18 -0.55
N GLY A 267 32.25 0.12 -0.65
CA GLY A 267 33.15 -0.14 0.47
C GLY A 267 33.51 -1.62 0.66
N THR A 268 34.23 -1.88 1.74
CA THR A 268 34.79 -3.20 2.06
C THR A 268 34.41 -3.61 3.47
N VAL A 269 33.99 -4.87 3.63
CA VAL A 269 33.72 -5.50 4.93
C VAL A 269 34.62 -6.72 5.11
N VAL A 270 34.88 -7.08 6.36
CA VAL A 270 35.57 -8.33 6.70
C VAL A 270 34.69 -9.20 7.57
N CYS A 271 34.54 -10.44 7.13
CA CYS A 271 33.95 -11.52 7.88
C CYS A 271 35.02 -12.17 8.77
N THR A 272 34.75 -12.19 10.07
CA THR A 272 35.58 -12.78 11.13
C THR A 272 34.81 -13.89 11.83
N ASP A 273 35.51 -14.79 12.53
CA ASP A 273 34.92 -15.88 13.32
C ASP A 273 34.03 -16.87 12.55
N ILE A 274 34.37 -17.15 11.28
CA ILE A 274 33.60 -18.03 10.39
C ILE A 274 33.70 -19.50 10.87
N GLY A 275 32.57 -20.05 11.35
CA GLY A 275 32.45 -21.47 11.74
C GLY A 275 32.84 -21.81 13.19
N SER A 276 32.70 -23.08 13.58
CA SER A 276 32.99 -23.59 14.94
C SER A 276 33.94 -24.79 14.86
N GLY A 277 35.06 -24.78 15.59
CA GLY A 277 36.00 -25.91 15.68
C GLY A 277 37.10 -25.93 14.62
N SER A 278 37.55 -27.13 14.21
CA SER A 278 38.71 -27.38 13.32
C SER A 278 38.55 -26.91 11.86
N ALA A 279 37.41 -26.29 11.52
CA ALA A 279 37.08 -25.76 10.20
C ALA A 279 36.99 -24.22 10.17
N ALA A 280 37.66 -23.52 11.10
CA ALA A 280 37.70 -22.06 11.12
C ALA A 280 38.38 -21.53 9.84
N ILE A 281 37.61 -20.89 8.98
CA ILE A 281 38.13 -20.19 7.80
C ILE A 281 38.67 -18.83 8.29
N GLY A 282 39.85 -18.44 7.80
CA GLY A 282 40.46 -17.15 8.11
C GLY A 282 39.59 -15.96 7.68
N LYS A 283 40.05 -14.73 8.01
CA LYS A 283 39.35 -13.49 7.64
C LYS A 283 39.01 -13.47 6.14
N VAL A 284 37.74 -13.34 5.80
CA VAL A 284 37.28 -13.20 4.42
C VAL A 284 36.89 -11.75 4.19
N GLU A 285 37.51 -11.13 3.19
CA GLU A 285 37.19 -9.77 2.77
C GLU A 285 36.15 -9.81 1.65
N LEU A 286 35.09 -9.03 1.80
CA LEU A 286 34.03 -8.87 0.81
C LEU A 286 33.99 -7.40 0.36
N LYS A 287 33.80 -7.20 -0.94
CA LYS A 287 33.85 -5.87 -1.59
C LYS A 287 32.57 -5.58 -2.36
N GLU A 288 32.54 -4.43 -3.03
CA GLU A 288 31.43 -4.04 -3.89
C GLU A 288 31.02 -5.15 -4.88
N GLY A 289 29.73 -5.45 -4.91
CA GLY A 289 29.13 -6.52 -5.71
C GLY A 289 29.00 -7.86 -4.99
N ASP A 290 29.71 -8.06 -3.88
CA ASP A 290 29.54 -9.24 -3.02
C ASP A 290 28.33 -9.08 -2.09
N TYR A 291 27.90 -10.18 -1.48
CA TYR A 291 26.75 -10.23 -0.57
C TYR A 291 27.01 -11.21 0.59
N PHE A 292 26.25 -11.07 1.67
CA PHE A 292 26.31 -11.98 2.82
C PHE A 292 24.97 -12.10 3.55
N GLY A 293 24.78 -13.23 4.23
CA GLY A 293 23.60 -13.48 5.05
C GLY A 293 22.37 -13.93 4.25
N GLU A 294 22.55 -14.36 3.00
CA GLU A 294 21.50 -14.83 2.09
C GLU A 294 20.70 -16.02 2.66
N ARG A 295 21.34 -16.86 3.48
CA ARG A 295 20.66 -17.97 4.17
C ARG A 295 19.56 -17.50 5.14
N ALA A 296 19.64 -16.27 5.63
CA ALA A 296 18.60 -15.67 6.48
C ALA A 296 17.23 -15.61 5.80
N LEU A 297 17.18 -15.63 4.46
CA LEU A 297 15.91 -15.67 3.73
C LEU A 297 15.26 -17.07 3.74
N LEU A 298 16.05 -18.14 3.93
CA LEU A 298 15.57 -19.52 3.97
C LEU A 298 15.21 -19.97 5.38
N SER A 299 16.08 -19.69 6.36
CA SER A 299 15.93 -20.15 7.73
C SER A 299 16.43 -19.09 8.72
N ALA A 300 15.83 -19.06 9.91
CA ALA A 300 16.25 -18.18 11.01
C ALA A 300 17.52 -18.70 11.71
N GLU A 301 18.44 -19.30 10.95
CA GLU A 301 19.70 -19.84 11.46
C GLU A 301 20.53 -18.72 12.12
N PRO A 302 21.21 -19.02 13.25
CA PRO A 302 22.15 -18.09 13.86
C PRO A 302 23.26 -17.73 12.87
N ARG A 303 23.69 -16.46 12.89
CA ARG A 303 24.78 -15.98 12.03
C ARG A 303 26.05 -16.78 12.27
N SER A 304 26.66 -17.25 11.19
CA SER A 304 27.86 -18.10 11.22
C SER A 304 29.17 -17.33 11.41
N ALA A 305 29.14 -15.99 11.30
CA ALA A 305 30.29 -15.11 11.33
C ALA A 305 29.91 -13.69 11.82
N THR A 306 30.91 -12.95 12.29
CA THR A 306 30.81 -11.52 12.60
C THR A 306 31.31 -10.71 11.41
N VAL A 307 30.55 -9.71 10.96
CA VAL A 307 30.90 -8.89 9.79
C VAL A 307 31.16 -7.45 10.23
N VAL A 308 32.35 -6.92 9.92
CA VAL A 308 32.81 -5.59 10.35
C VAL A 308 33.17 -4.74 9.14
N ALA A 309 32.71 -3.49 9.11
CA ALA A 309 33.05 -2.53 8.07
C ALA A 309 34.52 -2.09 8.19
N GLN A 310 35.29 -2.15 7.10
CA GLN A 310 36.66 -1.62 7.06
C GLN A 310 36.74 -0.19 6.55
N THR A 311 35.89 0.14 5.60
CA THR A 311 35.75 1.50 5.06
C THR A 311 34.38 2.06 5.44
N ASP A 312 34.06 3.28 4.99
CA ASP A 312 32.66 3.64 4.88
C ASP A 312 31.99 2.65 3.91
N VAL A 313 30.93 1.98 4.39
CA VAL A 313 30.26 0.89 3.70
C VAL A 313 28.81 1.27 3.48
N ARG A 314 28.31 1.06 2.27
CA ARG A 314 26.90 1.13 1.93
C ARG A 314 26.41 -0.23 1.45
N VAL A 315 25.34 -0.72 2.05
CA VAL A 315 24.72 -1.99 1.68
C VAL A 315 23.24 -1.79 1.34
N ILE A 316 22.74 -2.64 0.46
CA ILE A 316 21.30 -2.89 0.31
C ILE A 316 20.95 -4.06 1.23
N ALA A 317 19.90 -3.91 2.02
CA ALA A 317 19.40 -4.91 2.93
C ALA A 317 18.00 -5.41 2.52
N LEU A 318 17.78 -6.71 2.67
CA LEU A 318 16.50 -7.39 2.41
C LEU A 318 16.15 -8.28 3.59
N ASP A 319 15.03 -8.00 4.24
CA ASP A 319 14.53 -8.78 5.37
C ASP A 319 13.70 -10.00 4.91
N GLN A 320 13.82 -11.11 5.64
CA GLN A 320 13.09 -12.36 5.38
C GLN A 320 11.57 -12.18 5.45
N THR A 321 11.07 -11.43 6.43
CA THR A 321 9.63 -11.18 6.59
C THR A 321 9.10 -10.37 5.42
N THR A 322 9.83 -9.35 4.99
CA THR A 322 9.51 -8.54 3.80
C THR A 322 9.52 -9.40 2.54
N PHE A 323 10.53 -10.26 2.35
CA PHE A 323 10.54 -11.18 1.21
C PHE A 323 9.32 -12.11 1.24
N THR A 324 9.05 -12.70 2.41
CA THR A 324 7.96 -13.67 2.61
C THR A 324 6.58 -13.04 2.40
N SER A 325 6.38 -11.78 2.81
CA SER A 325 5.11 -11.07 2.56
C SER A 325 4.89 -10.76 1.08
N LEU A 326 5.97 -10.59 0.31
CA LEU A 326 5.88 -10.27 -1.11
C LEU A 326 5.66 -11.50 -1.98
N LEU A 327 6.46 -12.55 -1.78
CA LEU A 327 6.50 -13.72 -2.66
C LEU A 327 6.08 -15.04 -1.98
N GLY A 328 5.95 -15.05 -0.65
CA GLY A 328 5.85 -16.28 0.14
C GLY A 328 7.22 -16.81 0.57
N PRO A 329 7.27 -17.91 1.34
CA PRO A 329 8.52 -18.48 1.83
C PRO A 329 9.47 -18.83 0.69
N LEU A 330 10.72 -18.34 0.75
CA LEU A 330 11.67 -18.45 -0.36
C LEU A 330 11.84 -19.89 -0.87
N GLN A 331 11.95 -20.88 0.03
CA GLN A 331 12.10 -22.28 -0.39
C GLN A 331 10.92 -22.76 -1.25
N GLN A 332 9.70 -22.38 -0.90
CA GLN A 332 8.50 -22.76 -1.67
C GLN A 332 8.48 -22.09 -3.04
N VAL A 333 8.91 -20.82 -3.12
CA VAL A 333 9.01 -20.09 -4.38
C VAL A 333 10.08 -20.69 -5.30
N LEU A 334 11.23 -21.06 -4.75
CA LEU A 334 12.31 -21.72 -5.48
C LEU A 334 11.87 -23.09 -6.01
N ASP A 335 11.25 -23.90 -5.15
CA ASP A 335 10.69 -25.21 -5.51
C ASP A 335 9.64 -25.06 -6.62
N TYR A 336 8.71 -24.11 -6.47
CA TYR A 336 7.67 -23.83 -7.47
C TYR A 336 8.26 -23.41 -8.82
N ASN A 337 9.20 -22.46 -8.84
CA ASN A 337 9.83 -22.00 -10.08
C ASN A 337 10.66 -23.10 -10.75
N CYS A 338 11.30 -23.97 -9.96
CA CYS A 338 12.01 -25.14 -10.46
C CYS A 338 11.03 -26.09 -11.16
N MET A 339 9.95 -26.49 -10.47
CA MET A 339 8.94 -27.38 -11.03
C MET A 339 8.28 -26.80 -12.28
N LEU A 340 7.97 -25.50 -12.28
CA LEU A 340 7.39 -24.82 -13.43
C LEU A 340 8.31 -24.90 -14.65
N ARG A 341 9.61 -24.60 -14.49
CA ARG A 341 10.59 -24.71 -15.60
C ARG A 341 10.67 -26.14 -16.13
N THR A 342 10.67 -27.13 -15.24
CA THR A 342 10.69 -28.54 -15.62
C THR A 342 9.41 -28.92 -16.37
N LEU A 343 8.23 -28.51 -15.92
CA LEU A 343 6.98 -28.72 -16.65
C LEU A 343 7.00 -28.03 -18.03
N GLU A 344 7.56 -26.82 -18.14
CA GLU A 344 7.65 -26.10 -19.42
C GLU A 344 8.62 -26.71 -20.42
N SER A 345 9.56 -27.55 -19.97
CA SER A 345 10.41 -28.34 -20.85
C SER A 345 9.64 -29.44 -21.59
N ILE A 346 8.47 -29.85 -21.09
CA ILE A 346 7.61 -30.88 -21.70
C ILE A 346 6.81 -30.26 -22.86
N ALA A 347 6.96 -30.83 -24.06
CA ALA A 347 6.42 -30.28 -25.30
C ALA A 347 4.90 -30.00 -25.28
N VAL A 348 4.13 -30.85 -24.59
CA VAL A 348 2.66 -30.69 -24.45
C VAL A 348 2.32 -29.57 -23.45
N MET A 349 3.06 -29.48 -22.34
CA MET A 349 2.85 -28.47 -21.29
C MET A 349 3.25 -27.06 -21.71
N LYS A 350 4.14 -26.91 -22.71
CA LYS A 350 4.50 -25.60 -23.27
C LYS A 350 3.29 -24.82 -23.80
N LYS A 351 2.25 -25.51 -24.30
CA LYS A 351 1.04 -24.91 -24.89
C LYS A 351 -0.09 -24.68 -23.87
N VAL A 352 0.05 -25.19 -22.65
CA VAL A 352 -0.96 -25.05 -21.59
C VAL A 352 -0.90 -23.64 -21.00
N PRO A 353 -2.03 -22.95 -20.77
CA PRO A 353 -2.04 -21.66 -20.09
C PRO A 353 -1.38 -21.70 -18.71
N TYR A 354 -0.64 -20.64 -18.36
CA TYR A 354 0.07 -20.53 -17.07
C TYR A 354 -0.82 -20.81 -15.85
N ALA A 355 -2.07 -20.34 -15.87
CA ALA A 355 -3.02 -20.55 -14.78
C ALA A 355 -3.31 -22.04 -14.48
N LEU A 356 -3.32 -22.88 -15.52
CA LEU A 356 -3.54 -24.32 -15.36
C LEU A 356 -2.27 -25.04 -14.91
N LYS A 357 -1.10 -24.60 -15.40
CA LYS A 357 0.18 -25.09 -14.88
C LYS A 357 0.32 -24.79 -13.39
N LYS A 358 -0.12 -23.60 -12.95
CA LYS A 358 -0.12 -23.21 -11.53
C LYS A 358 -0.98 -24.15 -10.69
N LYS A 359 -2.23 -24.42 -11.09
CA LYS A 359 -3.11 -25.37 -10.38
C LYS A 359 -2.50 -26.77 -10.29
N LEU A 360 -1.79 -27.19 -11.34
CA LEU A 360 -1.12 -28.49 -11.38
C LEU A 360 0.06 -28.52 -10.42
N LEU A 361 0.82 -27.43 -10.32
CA LEU A 361 1.90 -27.32 -9.35
C LEU A 361 1.36 -27.29 -7.91
N ASP A 362 0.22 -26.64 -7.68
CA ASP A 362 -0.43 -26.57 -6.36
C ASP A 362 -0.92 -27.96 -5.88
N SER A 363 -1.14 -28.93 -6.78
CA SER A 363 -1.50 -30.31 -6.44
C SER A 363 -0.32 -31.27 -6.29
N ALA A 364 0.91 -30.82 -6.59
CA ALA A 364 2.11 -31.64 -6.49
C ALA A 364 2.40 -32.03 -5.04
N ARG A 365 2.75 -33.31 -4.82
CA ARG A 365 3.08 -33.84 -3.49
C ARG A 365 4.55 -34.24 -3.42
N ILE A 366 5.19 -33.96 -2.29
CA ILE A 366 6.55 -34.44 -2.04
C ILE A 366 6.47 -35.89 -1.54
N VAL A 367 7.22 -36.76 -2.20
CA VAL A 367 7.33 -38.19 -1.86
C VAL A 367 8.80 -38.55 -1.69
N HIS A 368 9.09 -39.42 -0.73
CA HIS A 368 10.43 -39.85 -0.40
C HIS A 368 10.58 -41.34 -0.66
N PHE A 369 11.74 -41.72 -1.17
CA PHE A 369 12.09 -43.11 -1.42
C PHE A 369 13.45 -43.41 -0.79
N GLU A 370 13.55 -44.53 -0.10
CA GLU A 370 14.80 -44.97 0.53
C GLU A 370 15.71 -45.67 -0.51
N PRO A 371 17.03 -45.75 -0.26
CA PRO A 371 17.96 -46.38 -1.20
C PRO A 371 17.55 -47.82 -1.55
N ASN A 372 17.61 -48.16 -2.85
CA ASN A 372 17.17 -49.42 -3.46
C ASN A 372 15.66 -49.67 -3.48
N GLU A 373 14.84 -48.69 -3.06
CA GLU A 373 13.39 -48.76 -3.22
C GLU A 373 13.00 -48.60 -4.70
N THR A 374 12.11 -49.47 -5.17
CA THR A 374 11.57 -49.37 -6.53
C THR A 374 10.46 -48.34 -6.58
N ILE A 375 10.67 -47.27 -7.34
CA ILE A 375 9.76 -46.14 -7.50
C ILE A 375 8.64 -46.47 -8.50
N LEU A 376 8.97 -47.16 -9.59
CA LEU A 376 8.03 -47.67 -10.59
C LEU A 376 8.47 -49.06 -11.04
N ASN A 377 7.55 -50.00 -11.29
CA ASN A 377 7.90 -51.27 -11.92
C ASN A 377 7.54 -51.28 -13.40
N GLU A 378 8.40 -51.91 -14.21
CA GLU A 378 8.10 -52.27 -15.58
C GLU A 378 6.82 -53.13 -15.65
N GLY A 379 5.91 -52.77 -16.56
CA GLY A 379 4.64 -53.46 -16.75
C GLY A 379 3.48 -52.95 -15.89
N ASP A 380 3.73 -52.15 -14.86
CA ASP A 380 2.67 -51.56 -14.04
C ASP A 380 1.88 -50.51 -14.83
N VAL A 381 0.57 -50.42 -14.57
CA VAL A 381 -0.24 -49.29 -15.06
C VAL A 381 0.07 -48.11 -14.15
N GLY A 382 1.15 -47.40 -14.46
CA GLY A 382 1.59 -46.26 -13.67
C GLY A 382 0.65 -45.06 -13.86
N GLY A 383 0.24 -44.45 -12.75
CA GLY A 383 -0.67 -43.32 -12.71
C GLY A 383 -0.06 -42.08 -12.04
N THR A 384 1.26 -41.94 -12.05
CA THR A 384 1.96 -40.85 -11.36
C THR A 384 3.20 -40.42 -12.14
N PHE A 385 3.27 -39.12 -12.39
CA PHE A 385 4.38 -38.40 -12.97
C PHE A 385 5.28 -37.86 -11.87
N TYR A 386 6.59 -38.03 -12.01
CA TYR A 386 7.56 -37.61 -11.01
C TYR A 386 8.56 -36.63 -11.59
N ILE A 387 8.93 -35.63 -10.76
CA ILE A 387 10.07 -34.74 -10.98
C ILE A 387 11.07 -35.01 -9.84
N LEU A 388 12.29 -35.42 -10.17
CA LEU A 388 13.32 -35.68 -9.16
C LEU A 388 13.80 -34.35 -8.57
N LYS A 389 13.64 -34.15 -7.25
CA LYS A 389 14.06 -32.94 -6.52
C LYS A 389 15.45 -33.12 -5.92
N GLU A 390 15.68 -34.22 -5.21
CA GLU A 390 16.97 -34.56 -4.60
C GLU A 390 17.24 -36.07 -4.73
N GLY A 391 18.52 -36.45 -4.74
CA GLY A 391 18.96 -37.85 -4.86
C GLY A 391 19.25 -38.29 -6.30
N GLU A 392 19.41 -39.59 -6.50
CA GLU A 392 19.72 -40.22 -7.78
C GLU A 392 18.91 -41.52 -7.93
N ALA A 393 18.37 -41.76 -9.13
CA ALA A 393 17.65 -42.99 -9.47
C ALA A 393 18.20 -43.61 -10.76
N LYS A 394 17.91 -44.90 -10.97
CA LYS A 394 18.30 -45.66 -12.17
C LYS A 394 17.10 -46.33 -12.82
N MET A 395 17.13 -46.43 -14.14
CA MET A 395 16.11 -47.10 -14.95
C MET A 395 16.57 -48.50 -15.35
N LEU A 396 15.74 -49.52 -15.13
CA LEU A 396 16.00 -50.94 -15.40
C LEU A 396 14.94 -51.50 -16.37
N GLN A 397 15.34 -52.30 -17.38
CA GLN A 397 14.41 -52.99 -18.29
C GLN A 397 14.70 -54.49 -18.41
N GLN A 398 13.64 -55.29 -18.61
CA GLN A 398 13.74 -56.71 -18.95
C GLN A 398 14.02 -56.91 -20.45
N PRO A 399 14.87 -57.89 -20.82
CA PRO A 399 15.14 -58.20 -22.22
C PRO A 399 13.90 -58.79 -22.92
N LYS A 400 13.36 -58.09 -23.93
CA LYS A 400 12.19 -58.54 -24.70
C LYS A 400 12.50 -59.79 -25.54
N SER A 401 11.73 -60.88 -25.39
CA SER A 401 11.76 -62.03 -26.30
C SER A 401 11.17 -61.65 -27.66
N ARG A 402 11.94 -61.78 -28.74
CA ARG A 402 11.49 -61.46 -30.11
C ARG A 402 10.40 -62.44 -30.58
N SER A 403 9.18 -61.96 -30.82
CA SER A 403 8.22 -62.61 -31.73
C SER A 403 7.58 -61.60 -32.69
N SER A 404 8.00 -61.71 -33.96
CA SER A 404 7.40 -61.29 -35.24
C SER A 404 6.41 -60.11 -35.28
N SER A 405 6.90 -59.00 -35.82
CA SER A 405 6.13 -57.89 -36.40
C SER A 405 5.83 -58.14 -37.89
N THR A 406 4.57 -58.02 -38.31
CA THR A 406 4.21 -57.51 -39.65
C THR A 406 3.01 -56.57 -39.54
N ALA A 407 3.14 -55.42 -40.18
CA ALA A 407 2.31 -54.22 -40.07
C ALA A 407 1.28 -54.08 -41.20
N SER A 408 0.18 -53.36 -40.94
CA SER A 408 -0.63 -52.57 -41.90
C SER A 408 -1.84 -51.95 -41.15
N SER A 409 -1.90 -50.64 -40.86
CA SER A 409 -2.33 -49.48 -41.67
C SER A 409 -3.85 -49.24 -41.81
N SER A 410 -4.32 -48.17 -41.15
CA SER A 410 -5.41 -47.20 -41.47
C SER A 410 -6.87 -47.61 -41.73
N SER A 411 -7.80 -46.98 -40.98
CA SER A 411 -8.96 -46.12 -41.40
C SER A 411 -10.24 -46.31 -40.54
N ASN A 412 -10.97 -45.20 -40.31
CA ASN A 412 -12.13 -45.01 -39.39
C ASN A 412 -13.46 -45.70 -39.88
N PRO A 413 -14.64 -45.39 -39.28
CA PRO A 413 -15.50 -46.18 -38.35
C PRO A 413 -16.83 -46.61 -39.06
N PRO A 414 -18.04 -46.81 -38.45
CA PRO A 414 -18.50 -47.10 -37.07
C PRO A 414 -19.48 -48.33 -36.94
N SER A 415 -19.60 -48.91 -35.72
CA SER A 415 -20.79 -49.59 -35.10
C SER A 415 -21.57 -50.70 -35.88
N PRO A 416 -22.57 -51.44 -35.32
CA PRO A 416 -22.94 -51.72 -33.93
C PRO A 416 -23.27 -53.23 -33.63
N ILE A 417 -23.54 -53.55 -32.35
CA ILE A 417 -24.55 -54.54 -31.87
C ILE A 417 -24.31 -56.06 -32.15
N HIS A 418 -24.00 -56.85 -31.10
CA HIS A 418 -24.90 -57.78 -30.37
C HIS A 418 -24.13 -58.90 -29.64
N LYS A 419 -24.37 -58.98 -28.32
CA LYS A 419 -24.49 -60.16 -27.43
C LYS A 419 -24.09 -61.53 -27.99
N ILE A 420 -23.32 -62.28 -27.19
CA ILE A 420 -23.71 -63.58 -26.60
C ILE A 420 -22.80 -63.84 -25.38
N ALA A 421 -23.40 -64.28 -24.28
CA ALA A 421 -22.76 -64.77 -23.07
C ALA A 421 -22.87 -66.31 -23.01
N PRO A 422 -22.45 -66.96 -21.93
CA PRO A 422 -21.12 -67.50 -21.64
C PRO A 422 -21.15 -69.04 -21.70
N LEU A 423 -20.00 -69.71 -21.58
CA LEU A 423 -19.95 -71.07 -21.01
C LEU A 423 -18.58 -71.34 -20.38
N SER A 424 -18.64 -71.75 -19.13
CA SER A 424 -17.58 -72.21 -18.25
C SER A 424 -16.86 -73.45 -18.76
N ASN A 425 -15.57 -73.59 -18.46
CA ASN A 425 -15.06 -74.72 -17.67
C ASN A 425 -13.55 -74.64 -17.42
N GLY A 426 -13.17 -74.93 -16.18
CA GLY A 426 -12.07 -75.85 -15.86
C GLY A 426 -10.64 -75.32 -16.00
N SER A 427 -10.10 -74.88 -14.86
CA SER A 427 -8.68 -74.67 -14.56
C SER A 427 -7.79 -75.92 -14.75
N VAL A 428 -6.61 -75.73 -15.36
CA VAL A 428 -5.40 -76.51 -15.07
C VAL A 428 -4.19 -75.55 -15.13
N GLU A 429 -3.51 -75.36 -14.00
CA GLU A 429 -2.25 -74.62 -13.87
C GLU A 429 -1.05 -75.50 -14.31
N LEU A 430 -0.10 -74.90 -15.03
CA LEU A 430 1.25 -75.42 -15.28
C LEU A 430 2.27 -74.37 -14.78
N PRO A 431 3.41 -74.77 -14.17
CA PRO A 431 4.34 -73.83 -13.56
C PRO A 431 5.18 -73.08 -14.60
N SER A 432 5.41 -71.79 -14.36
CA SER A 432 6.18 -70.86 -15.19
C SER A 432 7.71 -71.02 -15.03
N PRO A 433 8.52 -70.78 -16.08
CA PRO A 433 9.98 -70.87 -16.06
C PRO A 433 10.67 -69.65 -15.39
N PRO A 434 11.96 -69.75 -15.00
CA PRO A 434 12.65 -68.70 -14.24
C PRO A 434 12.97 -67.43 -15.05
N LEU A 435 12.82 -66.25 -14.43
CA LEU A 435 13.04 -64.91 -15.00
C LEU A 435 14.55 -64.56 -15.14
N LEU A 436 14.93 -63.96 -16.27
CA LEU A 436 16.26 -63.37 -16.55
C LEU A 436 16.49 -62.05 -15.77
N PRO A 437 17.74 -61.66 -15.43
CA PRO A 437 18.02 -60.42 -14.69
C PRO A 437 17.87 -59.15 -15.55
N SER A 438 17.34 -58.08 -14.94
CA SER A 438 17.07 -56.76 -15.56
C SER A 438 18.35 -55.97 -15.88
N LEU A 439 18.38 -55.21 -16.98
CA LEU A 439 19.52 -54.39 -17.43
C LEU A 439 19.33 -52.90 -17.07
N GLU A 440 20.37 -52.21 -16.57
CA GLU A 440 20.34 -50.75 -16.34
C GLU A 440 20.48 -49.98 -17.67
N VAL A 441 19.54 -49.07 -17.92
CA VAL A 441 19.37 -48.39 -19.22
C VAL A 441 19.69 -46.89 -19.13
N ALA A 442 19.48 -46.24 -17.98
CA ALA A 442 19.82 -44.83 -17.77
C ALA A 442 19.91 -44.46 -16.28
N ARG A 443 20.53 -43.31 -15.98
CA ARG A 443 20.52 -42.63 -14.68
C ARG A 443 19.66 -41.37 -14.73
N ILE A 444 18.99 -41.09 -13.62
CA ILE A 444 18.05 -39.98 -13.43
C ILE A 444 18.59 -39.10 -12.31
N LEU A 445 18.81 -37.82 -12.62
CA LEU A 445 19.42 -36.81 -11.75
C LEU A 445 18.40 -35.71 -11.37
N PRO A 446 18.70 -34.86 -10.35
CA PRO A 446 17.79 -33.81 -9.94
C PRO A 446 17.43 -32.87 -11.09
N GLY A 447 16.13 -32.64 -11.27
CA GLY A 447 15.56 -31.90 -12.41
C GLY A 447 15.05 -32.78 -13.55
N ASP A 448 15.45 -34.05 -13.61
CA ASP A 448 14.92 -35.01 -14.58
C ASP A 448 13.50 -35.47 -14.22
N THR A 449 12.73 -35.85 -15.23
CA THR A 449 11.35 -36.30 -15.10
C THR A 449 11.19 -37.76 -15.52
N PHE A 450 10.26 -38.47 -14.90
CA PHE A 450 9.91 -39.84 -15.30
C PHE A 450 8.44 -40.17 -14.98
N GLY A 451 7.87 -41.12 -15.72
CA GLY A 451 6.45 -41.50 -15.58
C GLY A 451 5.49 -40.64 -16.41
N GLU A 452 6.00 -39.84 -17.34
CA GLU A 452 5.27 -38.94 -18.25
C GLU A 452 4.21 -39.65 -19.10
N LEU A 453 4.37 -40.95 -19.36
CA LEU A 453 3.39 -41.79 -20.07
C LEU A 453 2.08 -41.99 -19.29
N ALA A 454 2.08 -41.72 -17.98
CA ALA A 454 0.88 -41.70 -17.14
C ALA A 454 -0.06 -40.52 -17.46
N ILE A 455 0.44 -39.48 -18.15
CA ILE A 455 -0.31 -38.27 -18.51
C ILE A 455 -1.06 -38.45 -19.84
N LEU A 456 -0.54 -39.29 -20.75
CA LEU A 456 -0.96 -39.27 -22.16
C LEU A 456 -1.88 -40.44 -22.58
N ASP A 457 -1.67 -41.68 -22.12
CA ASP A 457 -2.41 -42.83 -22.71
C ASP A 457 -2.62 -44.07 -21.79
N ARG A 458 -2.40 -43.96 -20.47
CA ARG A 458 -2.50 -45.11 -19.51
C ARG A 458 -1.75 -46.38 -19.98
N ILE A 459 -0.59 -46.18 -20.62
CA ILE A 459 0.26 -47.26 -21.12
C ILE A 459 1.04 -47.87 -19.94
N ARG A 460 1.27 -49.20 -19.97
CA ARG A 460 2.11 -49.88 -18.98
C ARG A 460 3.54 -49.32 -19.01
N GLN A 461 4.14 -49.16 -17.84
CA GLN A 461 5.48 -48.61 -17.68
C GLN A 461 6.50 -49.45 -18.47
N PRO A 462 7.32 -48.83 -19.34
CA PRO A 462 8.24 -49.57 -20.20
C PRO A 462 9.53 -49.99 -19.48
N ALA A 463 9.75 -49.53 -18.24
CA ALA A 463 10.93 -49.81 -17.44
C ALA A 463 10.61 -49.65 -15.94
N SER A 464 11.40 -50.30 -15.09
CA SER A 464 11.39 -50.06 -13.65
C SER A 464 12.32 -48.90 -13.30
N ILE A 465 11.95 -48.07 -12.32
CA ILE A 465 12.81 -47.02 -11.76
C ILE A 465 13.15 -47.38 -10.32
N VAL A 466 14.43 -47.34 -9.95
CA VAL A 466 14.91 -47.71 -8.60
C VAL A 466 15.78 -46.59 -8.03
N ALA A 467 15.52 -46.20 -6.79
CA ALA A 467 16.31 -45.20 -6.08
C ALA A 467 17.74 -45.73 -5.82
N CYS A 468 18.77 -44.95 -6.18
CA CYS A 468 20.18 -45.28 -5.89
C CYS A 468 20.61 -44.70 -4.55
N THR A 469 20.12 -43.51 -4.22
CA THR A 469 20.29 -42.83 -2.93
C THR A 469 18.94 -42.58 -2.29
N LYS A 470 18.89 -41.87 -1.17
CA LYS A 470 17.63 -41.34 -0.66
C LYS A 470 17.13 -40.30 -1.65
N VAL A 471 15.93 -40.50 -2.16
CA VAL A 471 15.35 -39.71 -3.24
C VAL A 471 14.15 -38.94 -2.74
N GLU A 472 14.07 -37.66 -3.10
CA GLU A 472 12.89 -36.82 -2.91
C GLU A 472 12.34 -36.45 -4.29
N CYS A 473 11.06 -36.71 -4.52
CA CYS A 473 10.37 -36.42 -5.78
C CYS A 473 9.13 -35.55 -5.53
N PHE A 474 8.84 -34.66 -6.48
CA PHE A 474 7.48 -34.16 -6.65
C PHE A 474 6.68 -35.16 -7.47
N ALA A 475 5.49 -35.53 -7.00
CA ALA A 475 4.60 -36.48 -7.63
C ALA A 475 3.26 -35.82 -7.99
N LEU A 476 2.85 -36.04 -9.23
CA LEU A 476 1.56 -35.62 -9.79
C LEU A 476 0.84 -36.83 -10.35
N THR A 477 -0.33 -37.15 -9.81
CA THR A 477 -1.08 -38.32 -10.24
C THR A 477 -1.86 -38.05 -11.52
N SER A 478 -2.19 -39.08 -12.29
CA SER A 478 -3.07 -38.96 -13.46
C SER A 478 -4.42 -38.33 -13.11
N ARG A 479 -4.90 -38.52 -11.87
CA ARG A 479 -6.09 -37.82 -11.36
C ARG A 479 -5.87 -36.32 -11.19
N ASP A 480 -4.67 -35.87 -10.83
CA ASP A 480 -4.38 -34.44 -10.71
C ASP A 480 -4.40 -33.77 -12.09
N PHE A 481 -3.89 -34.46 -13.12
CA PHE A 481 -4.00 -34.01 -14.52
C PHE A 481 -5.45 -34.08 -15.04
N GLU A 482 -6.15 -35.20 -14.86
CA GLU A 482 -7.55 -35.38 -15.24
C GLU A 482 -8.43 -34.33 -14.55
N ASN A 483 -8.28 -34.15 -13.23
CA ASN A 483 -9.02 -33.15 -12.46
C ASN A 483 -8.77 -31.74 -12.99
N ILE A 484 -7.54 -31.35 -13.34
CA ILE A 484 -7.24 -29.96 -13.74
C ILE A 484 -7.64 -29.67 -15.19
N PHE A 485 -7.59 -30.68 -16.06
CA PHE A 485 -8.02 -30.55 -17.45
C PHE A 485 -9.53 -30.78 -17.65
N GLU A 486 -10.18 -31.66 -16.87
CA GLU A 486 -11.65 -31.72 -16.74
C GLU A 486 -12.20 -30.54 -15.96
N SER A 487 -11.48 -30.03 -14.95
CA SER A 487 -11.83 -28.78 -14.26
C SER A 487 -11.64 -27.54 -15.13
N VAL A 488 -11.22 -27.62 -16.40
CA VAL A 488 -11.49 -26.46 -17.29
C VAL A 488 -13.00 -26.29 -17.49
N LYS A 489 -13.80 -27.37 -17.38
CA LYS A 489 -15.27 -27.33 -17.32
C LYS A 489 -15.80 -27.13 -15.90
N ASP A 490 -15.22 -27.82 -14.92
CA ASP A 490 -15.70 -27.77 -13.54
C ASP A 490 -15.10 -26.64 -12.68
N ASP A 491 -13.92 -26.08 -12.95
CA ASP A 491 -13.39 -24.86 -12.31
C ASP A 491 -14.12 -23.60 -12.75
N LEU A 492 -14.72 -23.59 -13.95
CA LEU A 492 -15.72 -22.57 -14.28
C LEU A 492 -16.95 -22.69 -13.36
N TYR A 493 -17.22 -23.88 -12.82
CA TYR A 493 -18.27 -24.19 -11.84
C TYR A 493 -17.79 -24.15 -10.36
N ASP A 494 -16.50 -24.35 -10.08
CA ASP A 494 -15.92 -24.40 -8.74
C ASP A 494 -15.31 -23.06 -8.32
N LEU A 495 -14.97 -22.16 -9.27
CA LEU A 495 -14.92 -20.72 -8.99
C LEU A 495 -16.30 -20.21 -8.51
N ALA A 496 -17.38 -20.87 -8.91
CA ALA A 496 -18.73 -20.56 -8.46
C ALA A 496 -19.10 -21.25 -7.12
N ARG A 497 -18.43 -22.37 -6.75
CA ARG A 497 -18.71 -23.13 -5.52
C ARG A 497 -17.74 -22.94 -4.34
N GLN A 498 -16.49 -22.50 -4.55
CA GLN A 498 -15.58 -22.14 -3.44
C GLN A 498 -16.00 -20.85 -2.70
N LYS A 499 -17.18 -20.31 -3.01
CA LYS A 499 -17.90 -19.29 -2.24
C LYS A 499 -18.77 -19.85 -1.09
N GLU A 500 -18.88 -21.17 -0.89
CA GLU A 500 -19.83 -21.78 0.05
C GLU A 500 -19.21 -22.32 1.36
N ILE A 501 -18.64 -21.42 2.15
CA ILE A 501 -18.91 -21.36 3.60
C ILE A 501 -19.31 -19.91 3.83
N VAL A 502 -20.59 -19.62 3.59
CA VAL A 502 -21.08 -18.24 3.50
C VAL A 502 -21.25 -17.71 4.92
N SER A 503 -20.38 -16.80 5.35
CA SER A 503 -20.65 -16.01 6.55
C SER A 503 -22.01 -15.31 6.41
N SER A 504 -22.71 -15.07 7.52
CA SER A 504 -23.99 -14.32 7.52
C SER A 504 -23.91 -13.02 6.70
N ASP A 505 -22.77 -12.34 6.75
CA ASP A 505 -22.50 -11.11 5.98
C ASP A 505 -22.40 -11.34 4.46
N LYS A 506 -21.86 -12.48 4.00
CA LYS A 506 -21.84 -12.79 2.56
C LYS A 506 -23.25 -13.15 2.05
N LEU A 507 -24.08 -13.85 2.84
CA LEU A 507 -25.48 -14.11 2.47
C LEU A 507 -26.27 -12.80 2.41
N PHE A 508 -26.06 -11.93 3.41
CA PHE A 508 -26.62 -10.59 3.44
C PHE A 508 -26.21 -9.78 2.20
N ALA A 509 -24.93 -9.75 1.84
CA ALA A 509 -24.43 -9.04 0.67
C ALA A 509 -25.14 -9.44 -0.65
N HIS A 510 -25.39 -10.74 -0.87
CA HIS A 510 -26.07 -11.21 -2.09
C HIS A 510 -27.58 -10.88 -2.12
N SER A 511 -28.18 -10.62 -0.96
CA SER A 511 -29.60 -10.25 -0.88
C SER A 511 -29.88 -8.77 -1.19
N ILE A 512 -28.85 -7.92 -1.16
CA ILE A 512 -28.97 -6.48 -1.36
C ILE A 512 -29.24 -6.14 -2.83
N THR A 513 -30.38 -5.51 -3.07
CA THR A 513 -30.80 -4.94 -4.36
C THR A 513 -31.38 -3.54 -4.17
N LEU A 514 -31.41 -2.69 -5.21
CA LEU A 514 -31.99 -1.34 -5.06
C LEU A 514 -33.42 -1.34 -4.50
N PRO A 515 -34.36 -2.22 -4.94
CA PRO A 515 -35.71 -2.28 -4.36
C PRO A 515 -35.77 -2.80 -2.92
N SER A 516 -34.75 -3.53 -2.45
CA SER A 516 -34.71 -4.05 -1.08
C SER A 516 -34.35 -2.99 -0.03
N LEU A 517 -33.91 -1.80 -0.46
CA LEU A 517 -33.42 -0.73 0.41
C LEU A 517 -34.51 0.33 0.61
N LYS A 518 -34.92 0.52 1.86
CA LYS A 518 -35.84 1.58 2.27
C LYS A 518 -35.05 2.73 2.91
N TYR A 519 -34.98 3.86 2.21
CA TYR A 519 -34.27 5.05 2.67
C TYR A 519 -34.98 5.70 3.85
N ILE A 520 -34.21 6.13 4.85
CA ILE A 520 -34.70 6.74 6.10
C ILE A 520 -34.37 8.23 6.10
N CYS A 521 -33.09 8.59 6.01
CA CYS A 521 -32.64 9.98 6.01
C CYS A 521 -31.25 10.14 5.38
N ALA A 522 -30.90 11.38 5.00
CA ALA A 522 -29.54 11.74 4.62
C ALA A 522 -28.69 11.95 5.88
N ILE A 523 -27.52 11.30 5.93
CA ILE A 523 -26.60 11.30 7.07
C ILE A 523 -25.24 11.91 6.76
N GLY A 524 -25.00 12.27 5.49
CA GLY A 524 -23.76 12.95 5.09
C GLY A 524 -23.76 13.37 3.64
N MET A 525 -22.87 14.33 3.34
CA MET A 525 -22.65 14.86 2.00
C MET A 525 -21.21 14.61 1.56
N GLY A 526 -21.03 14.00 0.40
CA GLY A 526 -19.74 13.83 -0.24
C GLY A 526 -19.62 14.71 -1.48
N SER A 527 -18.41 14.87 -2.02
CA SER A 527 -18.18 15.72 -3.20
C SER A 527 -18.89 15.25 -4.48
N PHE A 528 -19.28 13.98 -4.53
CA PHE A 528 -19.85 13.33 -5.72
C PHE A 528 -21.26 12.79 -5.48
N GLY A 529 -21.75 12.90 -4.25
CA GLY A 529 -22.85 12.09 -3.80
C GLY A 529 -23.40 12.41 -2.41
N VAL A 530 -24.48 11.74 -2.06
CA VAL A 530 -25.15 11.85 -0.76
C VAL A 530 -25.07 10.49 -0.07
N VAL A 531 -24.83 10.48 1.23
CA VAL A 531 -24.87 9.28 2.06
C VAL A 531 -26.19 9.24 2.80
N HIS A 532 -26.94 8.15 2.65
CA HIS A 532 -28.22 7.93 3.31
C HIS A 532 -28.13 6.76 4.28
N MET A 533 -28.88 6.86 5.37
CA MET A 533 -29.26 5.70 6.17
C MET A 533 -30.42 4.99 5.48
N ALA A 534 -30.34 3.66 5.38
CA ALA A 534 -31.40 2.84 4.83
C ALA A 534 -31.58 1.54 5.63
N GLU A 535 -32.78 0.98 5.57
CA GLU A 535 -33.13 -0.35 6.09
C GLU A 535 -33.14 -1.35 4.94
N HIS A 536 -32.43 -2.47 5.07
CA HIS A 536 -32.60 -3.61 4.19
C HIS A 536 -33.84 -4.41 4.63
N VAL A 537 -34.97 -4.11 3.99
CA VAL A 537 -36.33 -4.56 4.39
C VAL A 537 -36.42 -6.07 4.61
N PRO A 538 -35.83 -6.95 3.78
CA PRO A 538 -35.92 -8.41 4.01
C PRO A 538 -35.31 -8.89 5.33
N THR A 539 -34.32 -8.16 5.86
CA THR A 539 -33.57 -8.56 7.06
C THR A 539 -33.77 -7.63 8.25
N GLY A 540 -34.34 -6.43 8.04
CA GLY A 540 -34.40 -5.37 9.05
C GLY A 540 -33.06 -4.70 9.39
N ARG A 541 -31.94 -5.11 8.76
CA ARG A 541 -30.61 -4.56 9.04
C ARG A 541 -30.48 -3.15 8.48
N PHE A 542 -29.98 -2.21 9.29
CA PHE A 542 -29.66 -0.86 8.83
C PHE A 542 -28.27 -0.79 8.19
N VAL A 543 -28.17 0.02 7.14
CA VAL A 543 -26.98 0.20 6.31
C VAL A 543 -26.79 1.68 5.95
N ALA A 544 -25.56 2.03 5.56
CA ALA A 544 -25.26 3.32 4.95
C ALA A 544 -25.12 3.15 3.43
N VAL A 545 -25.86 3.95 2.66
CA VAL A 545 -25.90 3.93 1.19
C VAL A 545 -25.34 5.23 0.64
N LYS A 546 -24.15 5.16 0.04
CA LYS A 546 -23.50 6.30 -0.64
C LYS A 546 -23.91 6.30 -2.11
N GLU A 547 -24.74 7.26 -2.50
CA GLU A 547 -25.21 7.43 -3.88
C GLU A 547 -24.35 8.46 -4.62
N MET A 548 -23.87 8.16 -5.83
CA MET A 548 -23.06 9.09 -6.62
C MET A 548 -23.53 9.16 -8.07
N TRP A 549 -23.54 10.36 -8.65
CA TRP A 549 -23.99 10.58 -10.03
C TRP A 549 -22.88 10.29 -11.03
N LYS A 550 -23.16 9.44 -12.03
CA LYS A 550 -22.22 9.04 -13.09
C LYS A 550 -21.73 10.24 -13.91
N SER A 551 -22.64 11.12 -14.34
CA SER A 551 -22.33 12.34 -15.08
C SER A 551 -21.40 13.29 -14.30
N ARG A 552 -21.61 13.40 -12.98
CA ARG A 552 -20.74 14.16 -12.07
C ARG A 552 -19.42 13.44 -11.78
N LEU A 553 -19.29 12.14 -11.96
CA LEU A 553 -17.98 11.47 -11.87
C LEU A 553 -17.18 11.68 -13.17
N GLU A 554 -17.85 11.67 -14.32
CA GLU A 554 -17.26 11.83 -15.66
C GLU A 554 -16.75 13.25 -15.94
N LYS A 555 -17.59 14.29 -15.74
CA LYS A 555 -17.23 15.72 -15.93
C LYS A 555 -15.91 16.11 -15.23
N LEU A 556 -15.65 15.33 -14.23
CA LEU A 556 -14.91 15.60 -13.05
C LEU A 556 -13.78 14.52 -12.99
N ARG A 557 -13.69 13.62 -13.98
CA ARG A 557 -12.60 12.66 -14.23
C ARG A 557 -12.25 11.78 -13.03
N GLN A 558 -13.26 11.32 -12.28
CA GLN A 558 -13.08 10.42 -11.11
C GLN A 558 -13.52 8.98 -11.35
N THR A 559 -13.83 8.61 -12.60
CA THR A 559 -14.24 7.25 -12.97
C THR A 559 -13.19 6.20 -12.56
N HIS A 560 -11.92 6.36 -12.93
CA HIS A 560 -10.87 5.40 -12.57
C HIS A 560 -10.70 5.23 -11.06
N HIS A 561 -10.76 6.34 -10.31
CA HIS A 561 -10.65 6.32 -8.85
C HIS A 561 -11.80 5.53 -8.21
N ILE A 562 -13.05 5.71 -8.67
CA ILE A 562 -14.19 5.03 -8.06
C ILE A 562 -14.19 3.51 -8.34
N TYR A 563 -13.70 3.09 -9.51
CA TYR A 563 -13.48 1.66 -9.79
C TYR A 563 -12.38 1.07 -8.90
N SER A 564 -11.30 1.83 -8.64
CA SER A 564 -10.22 1.42 -7.75
C SER A 564 -10.70 1.31 -6.31
N GLU A 565 -11.45 2.30 -5.82
CA GLU A 565 -12.09 2.31 -4.49
C GLU A 565 -13.04 1.12 -4.34
N LYS A 566 -13.92 0.86 -5.32
CA LYS A 566 -14.78 -0.34 -5.37
C LYS A 566 -13.96 -1.63 -5.23
N LYS A 567 -12.92 -1.80 -6.06
CA LYS A 567 -12.12 -3.02 -6.08
C LYS A 567 -11.44 -3.28 -4.74
N LEU A 568 -10.93 -2.23 -4.08
CA LEU A 568 -10.29 -2.33 -2.77
C LEU A 568 -11.30 -2.61 -1.66
N LEU A 569 -12.38 -1.83 -1.57
CA LEU A 569 -13.42 -1.98 -0.54
C LEU A 569 -14.09 -3.36 -0.58
N MET A 570 -14.26 -3.95 -1.76
CA MET A 570 -14.83 -5.29 -1.91
C MET A 570 -13.81 -6.42 -1.62
N LEU A 571 -12.51 -6.11 -1.57
CA LEU A 571 -11.44 -7.07 -1.31
C LEU A 571 -11.11 -7.18 0.18
N ILE A 572 -11.17 -6.06 0.92
CA ILE A 572 -10.77 -5.99 2.33
C ILE A 572 -11.85 -6.53 3.27
N ASP A 573 -11.40 -7.15 4.36
CA ASP A 573 -12.27 -7.71 5.40
C ASP A 573 -11.57 -7.68 6.77
N SER A 574 -11.83 -6.63 7.55
CA SER A 574 -11.24 -6.45 8.89
C SER A 574 -12.23 -5.73 9.81
N PRO A 575 -12.30 -6.07 11.11
CA PRO A 575 -13.18 -5.41 12.07
C PRO A 575 -12.83 -3.94 12.32
N PHE A 576 -11.66 -3.47 11.88
CA PHE A 576 -11.19 -2.08 12.05
C PHE A 576 -11.25 -1.27 10.74
N LEU A 577 -11.83 -1.83 9.68
CA LEU A 577 -12.02 -1.18 8.39
C LEU A 577 -13.52 -1.15 8.05
N LEU A 578 -13.95 -0.14 7.29
CA LEU A 578 -15.33 -0.07 6.79
C LEU A 578 -15.69 -1.28 5.94
N LYS A 579 -16.71 -2.04 6.37
CA LYS A 579 -17.27 -3.14 5.59
C LYS A 579 -18.16 -2.62 4.47
N CYS A 580 -17.79 -2.93 3.23
CA CYS A 580 -18.65 -2.78 2.06
C CYS A 580 -19.36 -4.11 1.79
N TYR A 581 -20.69 -4.12 1.84
CA TYR A 581 -21.49 -5.32 1.57
C TYR A 581 -21.71 -5.50 0.08
N ALA A 582 -22.08 -4.43 -0.62
CA ALA A 582 -22.42 -4.49 -2.04
C ALA A 582 -22.18 -3.15 -2.75
N THR A 583 -21.96 -3.22 -4.05
CA THR A 583 -22.06 -2.07 -4.96
C THR A 583 -23.18 -2.30 -5.95
N LEU A 584 -23.99 -1.27 -6.21
CA LEU A 584 -25.11 -1.33 -7.16
C LEU A 584 -24.97 -0.19 -8.17
N GLN A 585 -25.74 -0.26 -9.26
CA GLN A 585 -25.87 0.84 -10.21
C GLN A 585 -27.25 0.87 -10.87
N ASP A 586 -27.64 2.05 -11.34
CA ASP A 586 -28.75 2.26 -12.26
C ASP A 586 -28.30 3.09 -13.47
N GLU A 587 -29.23 3.59 -14.29
CA GLU A 587 -28.90 4.39 -15.48
C GLU A 587 -28.10 5.67 -15.18
N LYS A 588 -28.25 6.26 -13.99
CA LYS A 588 -27.71 7.60 -13.66
C LYS A 588 -26.70 7.58 -12.51
N LYS A 589 -26.78 6.60 -11.62
CA LYS A 589 -26.07 6.57 -10.34
C LYS A 589 -25.36 5.24 -10.11
N ILE A 590 -24.36 5.31 -9.24
CA ILE A 590 -23.73 4.16 -8.60
C ILE A 590 -23.90 4.27 -7.09
N TYR A 591 -23.89 3.12 -6.42
CA TYR A 591 -24.23 2.98 -5.01
C TYR A 591 -23.20 2.11 -4.30
N PHE A 592 -22.73 2.55 -3.13
CA PHE A 592 -21.97 1.72 -2.20
C PHE A 592 -22.84 1.47 -0.98
N VAL A 593 -23.08 0.20 -0.66
CA VAL A 593 -23.86 -0.23 0.50
C VAL A 593 -22.89 -0.79 1.54
N THR A 594 -22.79 -0.08 2.66
CA THR A 594 -21.79 -0.29 3.71
C THR A 594 -22.45 -0.49 5.07
N GLU A 595 -21.66 -0.94 6.06
CA GLU A 595 -22.12 -0.92 7.45
C GLU A 595 -22.43 0.49 7.94
N LEU A 596 -23.40 0.60 8.84
CA LEU A 596 -23.78 1.86 9.46
C LEU A 596 -22.95 2.08 10.74
N LEU A 597 -22.18 3.18 10.76
CA LEU A 597 -21.33 3.56 11.90
C LEU A 597 -21.98 4.72 12.67
N VAL A 598 -22.82 4.37 13.64
CA VAL A 598 -23.69 5.32 14.38
C VAL A 598 -22.93 6.25 15.34
N GLY A 599 -21.68 5.94 15.68
CA GLY A 599 -20.87 6.75 16.58
C GLY A 599 -20.31 8.02 15.94
N GLY A 600 -20.45 8.19 14.62
CA GLY A 600 -19.99 9.38 13.90
C GLY A 600 -18.47 9.52 13.85
N GLU A 601 -17.99 10.71 13.49
CA GLU A 601 -16.57 11.02 13.34
C GLU A 601 -15.87 11.15 14.71
N LEU A 602 -14.73 10.47 14.88
CA LEU A 602 -13.87 10.60 16.05
C LEU A 602 -13.43 12.07 16.25
N PHE A 603 -13.14 12.79 15.17
CA PHE A 603 -12.79 14.21 15.19
C PHE A 603 -13.81 15.08 15.95
N ARG A 604 -15.10 14.91 15.66
CA ARG A 604 -16.16 15.69 16.31
C ARG A 604 -16.19 15.42 17.82
N ARG A 605 -15.74 14.26 18.26
CA ARG A 605 -15.62 13.93 19.68
C ARG A 605 -14.37 14.51 20.32
N ILE A 606 -13.24 14.49 19.61
CA ILE A 606 -12.00 15.17 20.03
C ILE A 606 -12.27 16.67 20.24
N VAL A 607 -12.98 17.33 19.32
CA VAL A 607 -13.19 18.79 19.35
C VAL A 607 -14.34 19.25 20.26
N THR A 608 -15.43 18.47 20.41
CA THR A 608 -16.64 18.93 21.13
C THR A 608 -16.60 18.68 22.65
N THR A 609 -15.63 17.94 23.19
CA THR A 609 -15.68 17.48 24.59
C THR A 609 -15.06 18.42 25.62
N SER A 610 -14.14 19.33 25.26
CA SER A 610 -13.28 19.90 26.31
C SER A 610 -12.76 21.30 26.02
N GLY A 611 -13.27 22.27 26.77
CA GLY A 611 -12.55 23.51 27.10
C GLY A 611 -11.38 23.25 28.06
N LEU A 612 -10.59 22.19 27.84
CA LEU A 612 -9.44 21.79 28.64
C LEU A 612 -8.20 21.62 27.73
N PRO A 613 -6.99 21.85 28.27
CA PRO A 613 -5.73 21.93 27.51
C PRO A 613 -5.22 20.60 26.90
N PHE A 614 -5.90 19.47 27.12
CA PHE A 614 -5.60 18.17 26.50
C PHE A 614 -6.91 17.46 26.13
N LEU A 615 -7.03 16.97 24.89
CA LEU A 615 -8.32 16.49 24.35
C LEU A 615 -8.66 15.04 24.71
N LEU A 616 -7.68 14.13 24.77
CA LEU A 616 -7.87 12.73 25.20
C LEU A 616 -6.86 12.33 26.29
N SER A 617 -7.27 11.42 27.18
CA SER A 617 -6.35 10.77 28.13
C SER A 617 -5.39 9.82 27.40
N GLN A 618 -4.22 9.56 27.98
CA GLN A 618 -3.26 8.60 27.41
C GLN A 618 -3.89 7.24 27.10
N SER A 619 -4.72 6.72 28.01
CA SER A 619 -5.44 5.44 27.81
C SER A 619 -6.42 5.47 26.63
N ALA A 620 -7.14 6.58 26.44
CA ALA A 620 -8.04 6.74 25.30
C ALA A 620 -7.27 6.89 23.99
N THR A 621 -6.18 7.66 23.99
CA THR A 621 -5.27 7.81 22.85
C THR A 621 -4.67 6.46 22.44
N GLN A 622 -4.21 5.65 23.40
CA GLN A 622 -3.70 4.29 23.14
C GLN A 622 -4.77 3.40 22.50
N PHE A 623 -6.00 3.43 23.01
CA PHE A 623 -7.10 2.61 22.48
C PHE A 623 -7.42 2.94 21.01
N TYR A 624 -7.59 4.22 20.66
CA TYR A 624 -7.89 4.60 19.27
C TYR A 624 -6.67 4.44 18.35
N ALA A 625 -5.45 4.68 18.85
CA ALA A 625 -4.24 4.34 18.13
C ALA A 625 -4.16 2.82 17.82
N ALA A 626 -4.54 1.96 18.78
CA ALA A 626 -4.58 0.51 18.59
C ALA A 626 -5.59 0.09 17.50
N CYS A 627 -6.75 0.75 17.39
CA CYS A 627 -7.69 0.53 16.28
C CYS A 627 -7.04 0.85 14.93
N CYS A 628 -6.36 2.00 14.83
CA CYS A 628 -5.69 2.43 13.61
C CYS A 628 -4.51 1.51 13.26
N ILE A 629 -3.73 1.07 14.25
CA ILE A 629 -2.62 0.12 14.06
C ILE A 629 -3.16 -1.19 13.47
N LYS A 630 -4.22 -1.78 14.04
CA LYS A 630 -4.81 -3.02 13.50
C LYS A 630 -5.37 -2.86 12.08
N ALA A 631 -5.96 -1.71 11.79
CA ALA A 631 -6.46 -1.38 10.47
C ALA A 631 -5.31 -1.29 9.44
N LEU A 632 -4.25 -0.55 9.77
CA LEU A 632 -3.09 -0.36 8.89
C LEU A 632 -2.28 -1.64 8.71
N GLU A 633 -2.09 -2.44 9.78
CA GLU A 633 -1.43 -3.75 9.69
C GLU A 633 -2.13 -4.66 8.69
N TYR A 634 -3.46 -4.78 8.78
CA TYR A 634 -4.23 -5.56 7.82
C TYR A 634 -4.01 -5.07 6.38
N LEU A 635 -4.05 -3.75 6.16
CA LEU A 635 -3.84 -3.19 4.82
C LEU A 635 -2.43 -3.48 4.30
N HIS A 636 -1.41 -3.26 5.13
CA HIS A 636 0.00 -3.44 4.78
C HIS A 636 0.32 -4.91 4.47
N GLU A 637 -0.23 -5.86 5.23
CA GLU A 637 -0.13 -7.31 4.98
C GLU A 637 -0.72 -7.71 3.61
N HIS A 638 -1.72 -6.97 3.13
CA HIS A 638 -2.32 -7.18 1.80
C HIS A 638 -1.66 -6.34 0.70
N ASN A 639 -0.51 -5.70 1.00
CA ASN A 639 0.19 -4.76 0.14
C ASN A 639 -0.68 -3.57 -0.27
N ILE A 640 -1.51 -3.05 0.65
CA ILE A 640 -2.35 -1.87 0.43
C ILE A 640 -1.83 -0.73 1.29
N ILE A 641 -1.60 0.43 0.67
CA ILE A 641 -1.27 1.68 1.36
C ILE A 641 -2.53 2.54 1.50
N TYR A 642 -2.73 3.20 2.64
CA TYR A 642 -3.97 3.95 2.92
C TYR A 642 -3.90 5.43 2.49
N ARG A 643 -2.85 6.16 2.88
CA ARG A 643 -2.46 7.53 2.46
C ARG A 643 -3.39 8.69 2.85
N ASP A 644 -4.45 8.47 3.63
CA ASP A 644 -5.32 9.55 4.14
C ASP A 644 -5.71 9.36 5.61
N LEU A 645 -4.76 8.95 6.45
CA LEU A 645 -5.03 8.86 7.89
C LEU A 645 -5.23 10.24 8.46
N LYS A 646 -6.39 10.48 9.07
CA LYS A 646 -6.78 11.70 9.79
C LYS A 646 -8.05 11.44 10.61
N PRO A 647 -8.34 12.23 11.65
CA PRO A 647 -9.52 12.05 12.51
C PRO A 647 -10.86 12.00 11.77
N GLU A 648 -11.01 12.72 10.66
CA GLU A 648 -12.24 12.75 9.86
C GLU A 648 -12.53 11.42 9.16
N ASN A 649 -11.49 10.66 8.85
CA ASN A 649 -11.61 9.35 8.20
C ASN A 649 -11.68 8.21 9.23
N ILE A 650 -11.95 8.51 10.50
CA ILE A 650 -12.11 7.55 11.58
C ILE A 650 -13.52 7.66 12.13
N LEU A 651 -14.35 6.66 11.87
CA LEU A 651 -15.71 6.59 12.40
C LEU A 651 -15.80 5.57 13.55
N LEU A 652 -16.73 5.82 14.48
CA LEU A 652 -16.98 4.93 15.61
C LEU A 652 -18.19 4.03 15.35
N ASP A 653 -18.06 2.76 15.66
CA ASP A 653 -19.18 1.83 15.68
C ASP A 653 -20.05 1.99 16.95
N SER A 654 -21.14 1.23 17.05
CA SER A 654 -22.06 1.26 18.19
C SER A 654 -21.42 0.82 19.51
N SER A 655 -20.29 0.13 19.48
CA SER A 655 -19.54 -0.29 20.66
C SER A 655 -18.45 0.72 21.04
N GLY A 656 -18.22 1.75 20.23
CA GLY A 656 -17.18 2.76 20.44
C GLY A 656 -15.81 2.39 19.87
N TYR A 657 -15.70 1.30 19.09
CA TYR A 657 -14.45 0.97 18.40
C TYR A 657 -14.31 1.83 17.13
N ALA A 658 -13.08 2.26 16.86
CA ALA A 658 -12.76 3.04 15.68
C ALA A 658 -12.55 2.16 14.45
N LYS A 659 -13.06 2.63 13.30
CA LYS A 659 -12.86 2.04 11.99
C LYS A 659 -12.35 3.09 11.01
N LEU A 660 -11.38 2.71 10.18
CA LEU A 660 -10.95 3.56 9.06
C LEU A 660 -12.00 3.50 7.94
N VAL A 661 -12.35 4.68 7.42
CA VAL A 661 -13.28 4.87 6.31
C VAL A 661 -12.61 5.62 5.16
N ASP A 662 -13.29 5.79 4.03
CA ASP A 662 -12.79 6.51 2.83
C ASP A 662 -11.46 5.96 2.26
N PHE A 663 -11.56 5.07 1.27
CA PHE A 663 -10.43 4.42 0.61
C PHE A 663 -10.07 5.09 -0.72
N GLY A 664 -10.51 6.35 -0.93
CA GLY A 664 -10.29 7.08 -2.18
C GLY A 664 -8.82 7.30 -2.54
N PHE A 665 -7.93 7.33 -1.55
CA PHE A 665 -6.47 7.39 -1.75
C PHE A 665 -5.76 6.06 -1.48
N ALA A 666 -6.49 5.01 -1.11
CA ALA A 666 -5.86 3.72 -0.91
C ALA A 666 -5.38 3.13 -2.25
N LYS A 667 -4.26 2.40 -2.25
CA LYS A 667 -3.69 1.79 -3.46
C LYS A 667 -3.05 0.45 -3.14
N LYS A 668 -3.26 -0.55 -3.99
CA LYS A 668 -2.47 -1.78 -3.92
C LYS A 668 -1.09 -1.51 -4.50
N LEU A 669 -0.05 -1.80 -3.73
CA LEU A 669 1.35 -1.61 -4.10
C LEU A 669 1.90 -2.85 -4.80
N THR A 670 2.68 -2.60 -5.84
CA THR A 670 3.66 -3.53 -6.41
C THR A 670 5.08 -2.99 -6.21
N GLY A 671 5.23 -2.02 -5.30
CA GLY A 671 6.44 -1.30 -4.99
C GLY A 671 6.21 0.11 -4.48
N LYS A 672 7.12 1.04 -4.82
CA LYS A 672 6.93 2.46 -4.52
C LYS A 672 5.90 3.07 -5.47
N THR A 673 5.08 3.97 -4.93
CA THR A 673 4.19 4.84 -5.70
C THR A 673 4.69 6.28 -5.61
N TYR A 674 4.43 7.07 -6.64
CA TYR A 674 4.88 8.47 -6.72
C TYR A 674 3.70 9.46 -6.74
N THR A 675 2.47 8.92 -6.73
CA THR A 675 1.24 9.69 -6.73
C THR A 675 1.12 10.54 -5.47
N LEU A 676 1.17 11.85 -5.63
CA LEU A 676 0.99 12.75 -4.51
C LEU A 676 -0.49 12.87 -4.13
N CYS A 677 -0.84 12.45 -2.92
CA CYS A 677 -2.19 12.50 -2.37
C CYS A 677 -2.14 12.54 -0.84
N GLY A 678 -3.29 12.81 -0.22
CA GLY A 678 -3.44 12.95 1.22
C GLY A 678 -3.77 14.38 1.64
N THR A 679 -3.86 14.61 2.94
CA THR A 679 -4.19 15.90 3.54
C THR A 679 -2.90 16.65 3.89
N PRO A 680 -2.72 17.95 3.55
CA PRO A 680 -1.44 18.66 3.66
C PRO A 680 -0.72 18.49 5.00
N GLU A 681 -1.45 18.61 6.10
CA GLU A 681 -0.89 18.49 7.46
C GLU A 681 -0.43 17.08 7.82
N TYR A 682 -0.94 16.08 7.11
CA TYR A 682 -0.65 14.65 7.28
C TYR A 682 0.35 14.10 6.26
N LEU A 683 0.81 14.92 5.31
CA LEU A 683 1.74 14.48 4.26
C LEU A 683 3.09 14.11 4.86
N ALA A 684 3.61 12.94 4.48
CA ALA A 684 4.96 12.54 4.83
C ALA A 684 6.00 13.31 3.99
N PRO A 685 7.21 13.57 4.52
CA PRO A 685 8.26 14.29 3.81
C PRO A 685 8.57 13.73 2.42
N GLU A 686 8.64 12.41 2.26
CA GLU A 686 8.91 11.72 1.00
C GLU A 686 7.78 11.87 -0.04
N ILE A 687 6.54 12.11 0.41
CA ILE A 687 5.43 12.45 -0.49
C ILE A 687 5.66 13.87 -1.02
N ILE A 688 5.92 14.84 -0.14
CA ILE A 688 6.16 16.25 -0.51
C ILE A 688 7.36 16.37 -1.46
N LEU A 689 8.43 15.64 -1.17
CA LEU A 689 9.66 15.63 -1.97
C LEU A 689 9.52 14.87 -3.29
N GLY A 690 8.44 14.13 -3.52
CA GLY A 690 8.20 13.39 -4.76
C GLY A 690 9.19 12.25 -5.03
N ILE A 691 9.95 11.82 -4.03
CA ILE A 691 10.99 10.78 -4.16
C ILE A 691 10.43 9.35 -4.17
N GLY A 692 9.10 9.20 -4.10
CA GLY A 692 8.43 7.91 -4.07
C GLY A 692 8.26 7.37 -2.66
N HIS A 693 7.12 6.72 -2.42
CA HIS A 693 6.70 6.30 -1.08
C HIS A 693 6.06 4.92 -1.08
N ASN A 694 6.05 4.32 0.11
CA ASN A 694 5.47 3.02 0.43
C ASN A 694 4.66 3.12 1.74
N VAL A 695 4.31 2.00 2.35
CA VAL A 695 3.53 1.89 3.60
C VAL A 695 4.05 2.75 4.76
N ALA A 696 5.32 3.20 4.74
CA ALA A 696 5.90 4.05 5.78
C ALA A 696 5.18 5.40 5.95
N VAL A 697 4.46 5.90 4.94
CA VAL A 697 3.70 7.17 5.04
C VAL A 697 2.49 7.04 5.96
N ASP A 698 1.90 5.84 6.05
CA ASP A 698 0.78 5.61 6.98
C ASP A 698 1.28 5.60 8.43
N CYS A 699 2.54 5.22 8.65
CA CYS A 699 3.19 5.29 9.96
C CYS A 699 3.47 6.74 10.37
N TRP A 700 3.87 7.58 9.41
CA TRP A 700 3.98 9.03 9.62
C TRP A 700 2.62 9.63 9.98
N GLY A 701 1.58 9.31 9.20
CA GLY A 701 0.21 9.73 9.51
C GLY A 701 -0.25 9.28 10.89
N LEU A 702 0.10 8.07 11.32
CA LEU A 702 -0.19 7.57 12.67
C LEU A 702 0.49 8.40 13.76
N GLY A 703 1.75 8.82 13.54
CA GLY A 703 2.46 9.70 14.47
C GLY A 703 1.78 11.07 14.63
N ILE A 704 1.28 11.63 13.53
CA ILE A 704 0.52 12.88 13.53
C ILE A 704 -0.79 12.70 14.29
N LEU A 705 -1.54 11.62 13.99
CA LEU A 705 -2.79 11.31 14.65
C LEU A 705 -2.63 11.13 16.17
N ILE A 706 -1.61 10.40 16.62
CA ILE A 706 -1.31 10.20 18.04
C ILE A 706 -0.97 11.52 18.73
N TYR A 707 -0.27 12.42 18.05
CA TYR A 707 0.02 13.76 18.56
C TYR A 707 -1.26 14.59 18.68
N GLU A 708 -2.03 14.67 17.59
CA GLU A 708 -3.24 15.50 17.48
C GLU A 708 -4.33 15.04 18.46
N MET A 709 -4.46 13.73 18.73
CA MET A 709 -5.39 13.21 19.73
C MET A 709 -5.14 13.76 21.14
N VAL A 710 -3.89 14.11 21.48
CA VAL A 710 -3.52 14.64 22.80
C VAL A 710 -3.50 16.17 22.79
N VAL A 711 -2.88 16.77 21.76
CA VAL A 711 -2.62 18.21 21.68
C VAL A 711 -3.79 18.98 21.06
N GLY A 712 -4.54 18.35 20.16
CA GLY A 712 -5.69 18.93 19.48
C GLY A 712 -5.40 19.66 18.18
N ASP A 713 -4.14 19.74 17.79
CA ASP A 713 -3.70 20.32 16.53
C ASP A 713 -2.54 19.49 15.97
N SER A 714 -2.30 19.59 14.66
CA SER A 714 -1.19 18.93 13.98
C SER A 714 0.16 19.43 14.54
N PRO A 715 1.19 18.56 14.68
CA PRO A 715 2.52 18.99 15.12
C PRO A 715 3.22 19.93 14.13
N PHE A 716 2.68 20.07 12.91
CA PHE A 716 3.23 20.89 11.84
C PHE A 716 2.27 21.99 11.36
N SER A 717 1.16 22.23 12.08
CA SER A 717 0.19 23.28 11.73
C SER A 717 0.85 24.66 11.64
N SER A 718 0.18 25.56 10.92
CA SER A 718 0.58 26.97 10.81
C SER A 718 -0.54 27.82 11.40
N PRO A 719 -0.23 28.86 12.22
CA PRO A 719 -1.26 29.75 12.78
C PRO A 719 -2.17 30.41 11.73
N ASP A 720 -1.62 30.63 10.52
CA ASP A 720 -2.33 31.25 9.40
C ASP A 720 -2.85 30.22 8.37
N GLU A 721 -2.85 28.92 8.71
CA GLU A 721 -3.21 27.79 7.81
C GLU A 721 -2.44 27.77 6.47
N ASP A 722 -1.31 28.47 6.40
CA ASP A 722 -0.47 28.50 5.20
C ASP A 722 0.14 27.11 4.93
N HIS A 723 -0.37 26.44 3.90
CA HIS A 723 0.12 25.13 3.48
C HIS A 723 1.62 25.10 3.14
N LEU A 724 2.21 26.20 2.70
CA LEU A 724 3.65 26.26 2.45
C LEU A 724 4.43 26.27 3.75
N ALA A 725 3.95 27.00 4.76
CA ALA A 725 4.49 26.97 6.11
C ALA A 725 4.35 25.56 6.72
N VAL A 726 3.21 24.89 6.54
CA VAL A 726 3.01 23.50 6.95
C VAL A 726 4.03 22.56 6.28
N CYS A 727 4.21 22.66 4.96
CA CYS A 727 5.23 21.88 4.25
C CYS A 727 6.65 22.17 4.77
N ARG A 728 6.97 23.43 5.08
CA ARG A 728 8.25 23.80 5.70
C ARG A 728 8.42 23.15 7.08
N ASN A 729 7.37 23.16 7.90
CA ASN A 729 7.38 22.55 9.23
C ASN A 729 7.57 21.04 9.14
N ILE A 730 6.90 20.37 8.20
CA ILE A 730 7.08 18.94 7.92
C ILE A 730 8.54 18.66 7.51
N LEU A 731 9.09 19.42 6.57
CA LEU A 731 10.42 19.16 6.01
C LEU A 731 11.58 19.55 6.95
N GLN A 732 11.42 20.60 7.75
CA GLN A 732 12.54 21.22 8.50
C GLN A 732 12.21 21.64 9.94
N GLY A 733 10.92 21.74 10.30
CA GLY A 733 10.46 22.22 11.60
C GLY A 733 10.83 21.33 12.79
N HIS A 734 10.67 21.87 13.99
CA HIS A 734 10.78 21.10 15.23
C HIS A 734 9.40 20.82 15.77
N ILE A 735 9.18 19.60 16.29
CA ILE A 735 7.93 19.24 16.96
C ILE A 735 7.96 19.86 18.35
N ALA A 736 6.99 20.73 18.64
CA ALA A 736 6.78 21.25 19.98
C ALA A 736 6.04 20.21 20.83
N PHE A 737 6.47 20.00 22.06
CA PHE A 737 5.77 19.11 23.00
C PHE A 737 5.37 19.91 24.25
N PRO A 738 4.22 19.63 24.87
CA PRO A 738 3.86 20.18 26.18
C PRO A 738 4.95 19.87 27.21
N ALA A 739 5.24 20.81 28.12
CA ALA A 739 6.34 20.69 29.08
C ALA A 739 6.22 19.45 29.98
N ASP A 740 4.99 19.14 30.42
CA ASP A 740 4.68 18.03 31.32
C ASP A 740 4.05 16.82 30.60
N CYS A 741 4.41 16.60 29.33
CA CYS A 741 3.89 15.45 28.58
C CYS A 741 4.50 14.11 29.03
N ASP A 742 3.76 13.03 28.80
CA ASP A 742 4.21 11.67 29.07
C ASP A 742 5.48 11.35 28.23
N PRO A 743 6.61 10.98 28.88
CA PRO A 743 7.85 10.66 28.16
C PRO A 743 7.72 9.50 27.17
N ALA A 744 6.89 8.50 27.45
CA ALA A 744 6.66 7.37 26.56
C ALA A 744 5.84 7.81 25.34
N TRP A 745 4.81 8.65 25.53
CA TRP A 745 4.05 9.24 24.43
C TRP A 745 4.92 10.10 23.52
N LYS A 746 5.77 10.96 24.12
CA LYS A 746 6.73 11.76 23.36
C LYS A 746 7.67 10.89 22.54
N SER A 747 8.19 9.80 23.15
CA SER A 747 9.09 8.85 22.49
C SER A 747 8.45 8.22 21.26
N ILE A 748 7.20 7.72 21.36
CA ILE A 748 6.54 7.06 20.22
C ILE A 748 6.22 8.05 19.10
N VAL A 749 5.78 9.27 19.42
CA VAL A 749 5.54 10.32 18.42
C VAL A 749 6.84 10.65 17.69
N GLN A 750 7.95 10.84 18.41
CA GLN A 750 9.26 11.09 17.80
C GLN A 750 9.73 9.91 16.95
N ALA A 751 9.45 8.67 17.34
CA ALA A 751 9.86 7.47 16.62
C ALA A 751 9.05 7.26 15.31
N LEU A 752 7.78 7.68 15.28
CA LEU A 752 6.93 7.66 14.08
C LEU A 752 7.18 8.86 13.14
N LEU A 753 7.48 10.03 13.69
CA LEU A 753 7.72 11.27 12.94
C LEU A 753 9.20 11.48 12.55
N GLN A 754 9.92 10.39 12.28
CA GLN A 754 11.23 10.47 11.65
C GLN A 754 11.10 10.84 10.17
N ARG A 755 11.86 11.85 9.73
CA ARG A 755 11.77 12.34 8.34
C ARG A 755 12.25 11.33 7.31
N GLN A 756 13.29 10.57 7.65
CA GLN A 756 13.80 9.48 6.84
C GLN A 756 12.91 8.26 7.07
N PRO A 757 12.21 7.74 6.03
CA PRO A 757 11.27 6.62 6.19
C PRO A 757 11.91 5.40 6.85
N GLU A 758 13.15 5.06 6.47
CA GLU A 758 13.93 3.94 6.99
C GLU A 758 14.27 4.03 8.49
N LYS A 759 14.19 5.22 9.08
CA LYS A 759 14.43 5.45 10.52
C LYS A 759 13.16 5.42 11.37
N ARG A 760 11.98 5.33 10.76
CA ARG A 760 10.71 5.24 11.51
C ARG A 760 10.64 3.90 12.23
N ALA A 761 10.07 3.89 13.44
CA ALA A 761 9.99 2.69 14.29
C ALA A 761 9.42 1.44 13.58
N SER A 762 8.55 1.62 12.57
CA SER A 762 7.98 0.54 11.75
C SER A 762 8.91 -0.01 10.65
N MET A 763 9.95 0.73 10.26
CA MET A 763 10.84 0.35 9.15
C MET A 763 12.17 -0.26 9.61
N ILE A 764 12.53 -0.11 10.88
CA ILE A 764 13.77 -0.70 11.43
C ILE A 764 13.72 -2.24 11.43
N ALA A 765 12.52 -2.86 11.35
CA ALA A 765 12.35 -4.31 11.13
C ALA A 765 11.18 -4.70 10.19
N GLY A 766 10.68 -3.77 9.37
CA GLY A 766 9.83 -4.08 8.20
C GLY A 766 8.34 -4.34 8.45
N SER A 767 7.79 -4.02 9.63
CA SER A 767 6.36 -4.18 9.95
C SER A 767 5.87 -3.19 11.01
N LEU A 768 4.58 -2.84 10.98
CA LEU A 768 3.90 -2.10 12.06
C LEU A 768 3.90 -2.84 13.42
N LEU A 769 4.24 -4.14 13.44
CA LEU A 769 4.34 -4.95 14.67
C LEU A 769 5.32 -4.38 15.70
N ASP A 770 6.34 -3.63 15.28
CA ASP A 770 7.33 -3.04 16.20
C ASP A 770 6.77 -1.84 16.97
N VAL A 771 5.77 -1.13 16.43
CA VAL A 771 5.08 -0.04 17.15
C VAL A 771 4.44 -0.56 18.44
N ARG A 772 4.00 -1.83 18.46
CA ARG A 772 3.43 -2.45 19.67
C ARG A 772 4.46 -2.74 20.77
N LYS A 773 5.76 -2.79 20.42
CA LYS A 773 6.87 -3.06 21.37
C LYS A 773 7.37 -1.78 22.04
N GLU A 774 6.96 -0.63 21.54
CA GLU A 774 7.32 0.67 22.10
C GLU A 774 6.78 0.80 23.51
N LYS A 775 7.54 1.46 24.39
CA LYS A 775 7.22 1.56 25.82
C LYS A 775 5.81 2.10 26.08
N TRP A 776 5.34 2.97 25.19
CA TRP A 776 4.00 3.56 25.29
C TRP A 776 2.86 2.57 25.08
N LEU A 777 3.09 1.44 24.40
CA LEU A 777 2.09 0.36 24.18
C LEU A 777 2.47 -0.96 24.87
N ALA A 778 3.55 -0.98 25.65
CA ALA A 778 4.09 -2.21 26.25
C ALA A 778 3.10 -2.90 27.20
N ASP A 779 2.35 -2.11 27.98
CA ASP A 779 1.36 -2.61 28.94
C ASP A 779 -0.08 -2.65 28.36
N PHE A 780 -0.23 -2.42 27.05
CA PHE A 780 -1.55 -2.44 26.40
C PHE A 780 -2.02 -3.90 26.22
N ASP A 781 -3.20 -4.23 26.74
CA ASP A 781 -3.79 -5.57 26.59
C ASP A 781 -4.36 -5.79 25.18
N TRP A 782 -3.47 -6.20 24.27
CA TRP A 782 -3.81 -6.52 22.89
C TRP A 782 -4.74 -7.72 22.74
N GLU A 783 -4.76 -8.64 23.69
CA GLU A 783 -5.59 -9.84 23.64
C GLU A 783 -7.05 -9.46 23.84
N SER A 784 -7.36 -8.80 24.97
CA SER A 784 -8.71 -8.32 25.26
C SER A 784 -9.20 -7.29 24.24
N PHE A 785 -8.29 -6.45 23.73
CA PHE A 785 -8.60 -5.51 22.65
C PHE A 785 -9.01 -6.23 21.35
N THR A 786 -8.26 -7.26 20.95
CA THR A 786 -8.54 -8.03 19.72
C THR A 786 -9.83 -8.84 19.85
N GLN A 787 -10.11 -9.38 21.04
CA GLN A 787 -11.36 -10.07 21.37
C GLN A 787 -12.55 -9.12 21.57
N ARG A 788 -12.32 -7.80 21.50
CA ARG A 788 -13.31 -6.74 21.73
C ARG A 788 -13.98 -6.80 23.11
N SER A 789 -13.30 -7.36 24.11
CA SER A 789 -13.74 -7.42 25.50
C SER A 789 -13.20 -6.27 26.35
N MET A 790 -12.21 -5.52 25.83
CA MET A 790 -11.68 -4.33 26.50
C MET A 790 -12.74 -3.23 26.58
N PRO A 791 -12.91 -2.58 27.77
CA PRO A 791 -13.78 -1.42 27.90
C PRO A 791 -13.39 -0.31 26.94
N THR A 792 -14.35 0.21 26.19
CA THR A 792 -14.08 1.30 25.25
C THR A 792 -14.06 2.64 25.99
N PRO A 793 -13.18 3.59 25.61
CA PRO A 793 -13.09 4.90 26.27
C PRO A 793 -14.40 5.69 26.22
N TRP A 794 -15.19 5.46 25.18
CA TRP A 794 -16.49 6.10 24.99
C TRP A 794 -17.40 5.18 24.18
N ILE A 795 -18.64 5.04 24.64
CA ILE A 795 -19.71 4.32 23.94
C ILE A 795 -20.73 5.36 23.47
N PRO A 796 -21.17 5.33 22.19
CA PRO A 796 -22.23 6.20 21.73
C PRO A 796 -23.52 6.04 22.54
N ASP A 797 -24.01 7.14 23.11
CA ASP A 797 -25.33 7.19 23.75
C ASP A 797 -26.40 7.35 22.67
N VAL A 798 -26.70 6.25 21.97
CA VAL A 798 -27.74 6.18 20.95
C VAL A 798 -28.99 5.54 21.53
N THR A 799 -30.15 6.16 21.30
CA THR A 799 -31.43 5.61 21.81
C THR A 799 -32.05 4.55 20.90
N SER A 800 -31.54 4.43 19.67
CA SER A 800 -31.93 3.43 18.68
C SER A 800 -30.88 3.32 17.56
N GLU A 801 -30.97 2.27 16.73
CA GLU A 801 -30.07 2.08 15.57
C GLU A 801 -30.24 3.15 14.46
N ILE A 802 -31.33 3.93 14.52
CA ILE A 802 -31.63 5.03 13.60
C ILE A 802 -31.34 6.41 14.20
N ASP A 803 -30.70 6.47 15.38
CA ASP A 803 -30.36 7.73 16.02
C ASP A 803 -29.28 8.46 15.22
N THR A 804 -29.61 9.66 14.72
CA THR A 804 -28.73 10.45 13.86
C THR A 804 -27.98 11.56 14.59
N ARG A 805 -28.01 11.63 15.92
CA ARG A 805 -27.45 12.77 16.69
C ARG A 805 -25.97 13.05 16.42
N TYR A 806 -25.19 12.03 16.09
CA TYR A 806 -23.75 12.15 15.85
C TYR A 806 -23.40 12.44 14.39
N PHE A 807 -24.37 12.38 13.48
CA PHE A 807 -24.17 12.71 12.07
C PHE A 807 -24.29 14.22 11.81
N PRO A 808 -23.66 14.74 10.74
CA PRO A 808 -23.88 16.12 10.31
C PRO A 808 -25.32 16.32 9.82
N LYS A 809 -25.88 17.51 10.07
CA LYS A 809 -27.19 17.90 9.53
C LYS A 809 -27.01 18.27 8.05
N VAL A 810 -27.67 17.55 7.15
CA VAL A 810 -27.68 17.87 5.72
C VAL A 810 -28.77 18.89 5.43
N SER A 811 -28.42 20.04 4.84
CA SER A 811 -29.40 21.10 4.53
C SER A 811 -30.19 20.79 3.26
N LYS A 812 -31.39 21.40 3.13
CA LYS A 812 -32.20 21.26 1.90
C LYS A 812 -31.50 21.88 0.69
N GLU A 813 -30.85 23.03 0.89
CA GLU A 813 -30.10 23.73 -0.16
C GLU A 813 -28.98 22.83 -0.72
N GLU A 814 -28.26 22.13 0.15
CA GLU A 814 -27.18 21.22 -0.23
C GLU A 814 -27.69 20.03 -1.03
N LEU A 815 -28.88 19.50 -0.72
CA LEU A 815 -29.51 18.44 -1.51
C LEU A 815 -29.89 18.92 -2.92
N THR A 816 -30.44 20.14 -3.06
CA THR A 816 -30.84 20.73 -4.35
C THR A 816 -29.68 20.85 -5.35
N ASP A 817 -28.46 21.14 -4.87
CA ASP A 817 -27.27 21.19 -5.74
C ASP A 817 -27.01 19.86 -6.45
N PHE A 818 -27.29 18.73 -5.79
CA PHE A 818 -27.19 17.40 -6.40
C PHE A 818 -28.40 17.06 -7.27
N GLU A 819 -29.58 17.60 -6.98
CA GLU A 819 -30.76 17.42 -7.80
C GLU A 819 -30.61 17.99 -9.21
N SER A 820 -29.80 19.05 -9.39
CA SER A 820 -29.45 19.61 -10.71
C SER A 820 -28.80 18.59 -11.68
N TRP A 821 -28.19 17.52 -11.15
CA TRP A 821 -27.56 16.46 -11.94
C TRP A 821 -28.56 15.41 -12.45
N ARG A 822 -29.82 15.43 -12.01
CA ARG A 822 -30.84 14.45 -12.42
C ARG A 822 -31.11 14.46 -13.93
N GLU A 823 -30.94 15.60 -14.60
CA GLU A 823 -31.20 15.76 -16.03
C GLU A 823 -29.99 15.38 -16.91
N HIS A 824 -28.81 15.25 -16.32
CA HIS A 824 -27.57 14.98 -17.04
C HIS A 824 -27.41 13.47 -17.30
N LYS A 825 -27.36 13.08 -18.58
CA LYS A 825 -27.09 11.69 -18.97
C LYS A 825 -25.58 11.39 -18.93
N PRO A 826 -25.15 10.25 -18.36
CA PRO A 826 -23.75 9.82 -18.45
C PRO A 826 -23.40 9.42 -19.88
N VAL A 827 -22.13 9.62 -20.25
CA VAL A 827 -21.60 9.37 -21.61
C VAL A 827 -20.58 8.23 -21.61
N GLY A 828 -19.98 7.91 -20.46
CA GLY A 828 -18.96 6.87 -20.30
C GLY A 828 -19.52 5.46 -20.25
N ASN A 829 -18.66 4.46 -20.50
CA ASN A 829 -19.00 3.06 -20.31
C ASN A 829 -18.90 2.70 -18.81
N TRP A 830 -20.02 2.26 -18.22
CA TRP A 830 -20.14 1.83 -16.83
C TRP A 830 -20.42 0.31 -16.69
N GLU A 831 -20.26 -0.45 -17.77
CA GLU A 831 -20.34 -1.92 -17.75
C GLU A 831 -19.33 -2.51 -16.75
N GLY A 832 -19.77 -3.49 -15.96
CA GLY A 832 -18.95 -4.13 -14.92
C GLY A 832 -18.91 -3.41 -13.55
N PHE A 833 -19.65 -2.30 -13.38
CA PHE A 833 -19.93 -1.76 -12.05
C PHE A 833 -21.01 -2.56 -11.30
#